data_AF-A0A7Y3NVH9-F1
#
_entry.id   AF-A0A7Y3NVH9-F1
#
_cell.length_a   1.000
_cell.length_b   1.000
_cell.length_c   1.000
_cell.angle_alpha   90.00
_cell.angle_beta   90.00
_cell.angle_gamma   90.00
#
_symmetry.space_group_name_H-M   'P 1'
#
loop_
_entity.id
_entity.type
_entity.pdbx_description
1 polymer ?
#
loop_
_entity_poly.entity_id
_entity_poly.type
_entity_poly.pdbx_seq_one_letter_code
_entity_poly.pdbx_strand_id
1 'polypeptide(L)'
;MAPIYRWAPIPKWQGTPVRVDVLDTDAFHLNGQAPGLPQAMVKALELGGCHARLIPPSKLASALERQKPGLLVISGLGFDENAAPDILAFLKHGGGLWLIGRGPILSKAMVKLGAKWVSDPAYRAPVGFRRILDGQNLRFRARQFATPDFQLTARGRRWFPFFFSSNPATSAAILSANNSTCYLATPPWVSVTPILQVGLVQKNWVFQNDLFTGWIMALFRYGGGRFAGARVLYCGLPCGQSLLSPSRPTFAATVIACAQRLAVPYPLHPWTRRPPLVGLPPLTRKNYFRYPGPIFMPLDISGAPQRVRNPLFWENLRLAGFNAFDSGIVWRRNVDAAGNVIDWPRMDRVVTAAQKHGLRVVFDPYTFAWNQMAWAGPQGPSGPSFYNPLFRKRFIHAMNSLAKRYAGNPAVVAMFATPYTGTSSFHIDATAAGKVAWQQYVRKTLGLSLSQAERRYSVHCATWADLPLPRPTLDRPYNLGPLWSDYLQFFIRGYHRFMRQVIKGIRSQCPDMPLILRGSYLDVAINMTLASEFSGVETHCECIETSPDVEGYYRGLGLRYGVPTSAENGWPKSRGGPLRMALASFLLGGYNDFMYSFGGPEWARPSLDAFYNAEEDVRALHQRHAHYPASNVALLNPDTTLYMSRPDDYRSIQDVPHLEFLMERLGFNFECVAAQFPKLNGLKVIIDDGANEVLTAHCRNALIRWVREGGDLIVFPRTGQYTLDGSASLPAALGINFDCPPGPQGLLFSRVIPVGKGRIIELPFVPANHHNKPAVTYFSRLLVRLGAIREVKVSPRVNSACFNAPGRTYVVLCNKSHRYVHAFFRESTLPAAKASLPDLTLKLTPSFAFREAKDVGHNLPLPMHHGAVTINLDRTHFTVVEFKR
;
A
#
# COMPACT_ATOMS: atom_id res chain seq x y z
N MET A 1 32.60 -7.40 -55.74
CA MET A 1 33.47 -6.90 -54.65
C MET A 1 32.69 -6.94 -53.34
N ALA A 2 33.09 -7.79 -52.39
CA ALA A 2 32.49 -7.84 -51.06
C ALA A 2 32.94 -6.63 -50.23
N PRO A 3 32.08 -6.05 -49.35
CA PRO A 3 32.49 -4.94 -48.51
C PRO A 3 33.52 -5.42 -47.49
N ILE A 4 34.73 -4.84 -47.56
CA ILE A 4 35.79 -5.02 -46.57
C ILE A 4 35.37 -4.24 -45.32
N TYR A 5 34.79 -4.93 -44.34
CA TYR A 5 34.61 -4.37 -43.00
C TYR A 5 35.98 -4.30 -42.33
N ARG A 6 36.58 -3.10 -42.29
CA ARG A 6 37.74 -2.82 -41.44
C ARG A 6 37.29 -2.91 -39.98
N TRP A 7 37.93 -3.82 -39.25
CA TRP A 7 37.81 -3.96 -37.81
C TRP A 7 38.28 -2.67 -37.14
N ALA A 8 37.41 -1.99 -36.39
CA ALA A 8 37.89 -1.03 -35.40
C ALA A 8 38.74 -1.81 -34.38
N PRO A 9 39.93 -1.32 -33.99
CA PRO A 9 40.74 -1.99 -32.97
C PRO A 9 39.92 -2.14 -31.68
N ILE A 10 39.79 -3.38 -31.22
CA ILE A 10 39.16 -3.68 -29.93
C ILE A 10 40.02 -2.99 -28.86
N PRO A 11 39.45 -2.09 -28.03
CA PRO A 11 40.20 -1.50 -26.94
C PRO A 11 40.69 -2.63 -26.03
N LYS A 12 42.02 -2.83 -25.96
CA LYS A 12 42.59 -3.77 -24.99
C LYS A 12 42.32 -3.24 -23.59
N TRP A 13 41.82 -4.10 -22.72
CA TRP A 13 41.74 -3.82 -21.29
C TRP A 13 43.14 -3.43 -20.78
N GLN A 14 43.27 -2.30 -20.07
CA GLN A 14 44.55 -1.84 -19.50
C GLN A 14 44.69 -2.00 -17.96
N GLY A 15 43.64 -2.40 -17.24
CA GLY A 15 43.71 -2.67 -15.78
C GLY A 15 43.99 -4.15 -15.41
N THR A 16 43.62 -4.56 -14.19
CA THR A 16 43.76 -5.95 -13.71
C THR A 16 42.99 -6.96 -14.57
N PRO A 17 43.61 -8.06 -15.03
CA PRO A 17 42.93 -9.11 -15.78
C PRO A 17 41.73 -9.69 -15.04
N VAL A 18 40.58 -9.76 -15.71
CA VAL A 18 39.37 -10.36 -15.15
C VAL A 18 39.33 -11.85 -15.46
N ARG A 19 39.14 -12.65 -14.41
CA ARG A 19 38.95 -14.10 -14.51
C ARG A 19 37.48 -14.41 -14.83
N VAL A 20 37.26 -15.19 -15.89
CA VAL A 20 35.93 -15.56 -16.37
C VAL A 20 35.84 -17.06 -16.58
N ASP A 21 34.97 -17.70 -15.80
CA ASP A 21 34.65 -19.11 -15.93
C ASP A 21 33.38 -19.22 -16.79
N VAL A 22 33.46 -19.90 -17.94
CA VAL A 22 32.33 -20.13 -18.84
C VAL A 22 31.89 -21.58 -18.69
N LEU A 23 30.64 -21.81 -18.27
CA LEU A 23 30.10 -23.17 -18.15
C LEU A 23 29.88 -23.77 -19.55
N ASP A 24 30.41 -24.98 -19.76
CA ASP A 24 30.23 -25.71 -21.01
C ASP A 24 28.82 -26.29 -21.09
N THR A 25 27.92 -25.50 -21.67
CA THR A 25 26.53 -25.91 -21.90
C THR A 25 26.34 -26.71 -23.18
N ASP A 26 27.36 -26.81 -24.04
CA ASP A 26 27.29 -27.62 -25.26
C ASP A 26 27.20 -29.11 -24.92
N ALA A 27 27.67 -29.50 -23.74
CA ALA A 27 27.47 -30.83 -23.15
C ALA A 27 25.98 -31.27 -23.08
N PHE A 28 25.02 -30.34 -23.18
CA PHE A 28 23.59 -30.61 -23.13
C PHE A 28 22.90 -30.74 -24.50
N HIS A 29 23.60 -30.47 -25.62
CA HIS A 29 23.04 -30.49 -26.97
C HIS A 29 23.24 -31.86 -27.64
N LEU A 30 22.16 -32.65 -27.78
CA LEU A 30 22.22 -34.01 -28.34
C LEU A 30 22.01 -34.11 -29.87
N ASN A 31 21.41 -33.10 -30.53
CA ASN A 31 20.94 -33.21 -31.93
C ASN A 31 21.32 -31.99 -32.81
N GLY A 32 22.61 -31.77 -33.07
CA GLY A 32 23.08 -31.14 -34.32
C GLY A 32 22.82 -29.65 -34.59
N GLN A 33 22.32 -28.84 -33.65
CA GLN A 33 22.25 -27.38 -33.82
C GLN A 33 23.39 -26.66 -33.07
N ALA A 34 24.32 -26.10 -33.85
CA ALA A 34 25.44 -25.20 -33.52
C ALA A 34 26.16 -25.39 -32.16
N PRO A 35 27.01 -26.41 -32.02
CA PRO A 35 28.08 -26.44 -31.01
C PRO A 35 29.12 -25.32 -31.25
N GLY A 36 29.71 -24.78 -30.19
CA GLY A 36 30.83 -23.84 -30.20
C GLY A 36 30.57 -22.50 -29.53
N LEU A 37 29.42 -22.28 -28.87
CA LEU A 37 29.08 -20.98 -28.29
C LEU A 37 29.88 -20.65 -27.01
N PRO A 38 29.96 -21.54 -26.00
CA PRO A 38 30.85 -21.34 -24.84
C PRO A 38 32.31 -21.16 -25.26
N GLN A 39 32.80 -21.95 -26.22
CA GLN A 39 34.17 -21.87 -26.74
C GLN A 39 34.41 -20.55 -27.47
N ALA A 40 33.48 -20.08 -28.31
CA ALA A 40 33.58 -18.79 -28.96
C ALA A 40 33.57 -17.62 -27.97
N MET A 41 32.80 -17.73 -26.88
CA MET A 41 32.80 -16.75 -25.79
C MET A 41 34.16 -16.69 -25.09
N VAL A 42 34.74 -17.85 -24.75
CA VAL A 42 36.09 -17.92 -24.16
C VAL A 42 37.09 -17.24 -25.07
N LYS A 43 37.11 -17.58 -26.37
CA LYS A 43 37.99 -16.96 -27.36
C LYS A 43 37.79 -15.45 -27.47
N ALA A 44 36.55 -14.96 -27.46
CA ALA A 44 36.24 -13.53 -27.52
C ALA A 44 36.71 -12.78 -26.27
N LEU A 45 36.60 -13.40 -25.09
CA LEU A 45 37.08 -12.85 -23.83
C LEU A 45 38.62 -12.84 -23.75
N GLU A 46 39.29 -13.91 -24.22
CA GLU A 46 40.75 -14.01 -24.30
C GLU A 46 41.35 -12.98 -25.25
N LEU A 47 40.78 -12.84 -26.46
CA LEU A 47 41.16 -11.78 -27.42
C LEU A 47 40.97 -10.37 -26.84
N GLY A 48 40.10 -10.26 -25.85
CA GLY A 48 39.80 -9.06 -25.09
C GLY A 48 40.73 -8.74 -23.91
N GLY A 49 41.64 -9.65 -23.56
CA GLY A 49 42.52 -9.52 -22.40
C GLY A 49 41.93 -10.04 -21.08
N CYS A 50 40.84 -10.81 -21.10
CA CYS A 50 40.36 -11.54 -19.92
C CYS A 50 41.05 -12.91 -19.80
N HIS A 51 41.21 -13.41 -18.57
CA HIS A 51 41.57 -14.82 -18.34
C HIS A 51 40.29 -15.66 -18.34
N ALA A 52 39.83 -16.04 -19.54
CA ALA A 52 38.66 -16.87 -19.69
C ALA A 52 39.02 -18.35 -19.79
N ARG A 53 38.20 -19.23 -19.22
CA ARG A 53 38.33 -20.67 -19.43
C ARG A 53 36.97 -21.34 -19.50
N LEU A 54 36.92 -22.44 -20.25
CA LEU A 54 35.76 -23.31 -20.32
C LEU A 54 35.77 -24.31 -19.16
N ILE A 55 34.62 -24.52 -18.52
CA ILE A 55 34.47 -25.43 -17.38
C ILE A 55 33.37 -26.45 -17.67
N PRO A 56 33.68 -27.76 -17.65
CA PRO A 56 32.66 -28.79 -17.78
C PRO A 56 31.78 -28.83 -16.54
N PRO A 57 30.48 -29.19 -16.65
CA PRO A 57 29.56 -29.22 -15.51
C PRO A 57 30.08 -29.99 -14.29
N SER A 58 30.77 -31.11 -14.51
CA SER A 58 31.34 -31.96 -13.45
C SER A 58 32.49 -31.34 -12.66
N LYS A 59 33.12 -30.26 -13.15
CA LYS A 59 34.25 -29.59 -12.47
C LYS A 59 33.87 -28.28 -11.80
N LEU A 60 32.59 -27.90 -11.83
CA LEU A 60 32.14 -26.60 -11.35
C LEU A 60 32.46 -26.36 -9.87
N ALA A 61 32.17 -27.32 -8.98
CA ALA A 61 32.48 -27.21 -7.55
C ALA A 61 33.95 -26.84 -7.30
N SER A 62 34.86 -27.64 -7.84
CA SER A 62 36.31 -27.44 -7.71
C SER A 62 36.82 -26.12 -8.31
N ALA A 63 36.13 -25.62 -9.33
CA ALA A 63 36.46 -24.34 -9.95
C ALA A 63 36.05 -23.14 -9.09
N LEU A 64 34.91 -23.24 -8.41
CA LEU A 64 34.31 -22.19 -7.58
C LEU A 64 34.88 -22.15 -6.15
N GLU A 65 35.21 -23.30 -5.54
CA GLU A 65 35.78 -23.38 -4.17
C GLU A 65 37.10 -22.62 -4.01
N ARG A 66 37.89 -22.51 -5.09
CA ARG A 66 39.22 -21.90 -5.05
C ARG A 66 39.24 -20.37 -5.16
N GLN A 67 38.09 -19.67 -5.25
CA GLN A 67 38.09 -18.28 -5.75
C GLN A 67 37.17 -17.28 -5.01
N LYS A 68 37.72 -16.09 -4.72
CA LYS A 68 36.99 -14.85 -4.41
C LYS A 68 37.70 -13.64 -5.05
N PRO A 69 37.03 -12.67 -5.70
CA PRO A 69 35.81 -12.72 -6.52
C PRO A 69 36.11 -12.76 -8.05
N GLY A 70 35.34 -13.56 -8.81
CA GLY A 70 35.43 -13.71 -10.28
C GLY A 70 34.06 -13.65 -10.98
N LEU A 71 33.99 -14.03 -12.26
CA LEU A 71 32.76 -14.06 -13.07
C LEU A 71 32.44 -15.48 -13.58
N LEU A 72 31.22 -15.95 -13.36
CA LEU A 72 30.66 -17.17 -13.98
C LEU A 72 29.69 -16.78 -15.10
N VAL A 73 29.85 -17.37 -16.28
CA VAL A 73 28.96 -17.20 -17.42
C VAL A 73 28.21 -18.51 -17.69
N ILE A 74 26.89 -18.42 -17.83
CA ILE A 74 26.03 -19.54 -18.23
C ILE A 74 25.22 -19.10 -19.46
N SER A 75 25.43 -19.77 -20.59
CA SER A 75 24.73 -19.55 -21.86
C SER A 75 23.89 -20.77 -22.23
N GLY A 76 22.75 -20.64 -22.91
CA GLY A 76 22.06 -21.80 -23.53
C GLY A 76 20.76 -22.27 -22.85
N LEU A 77 20.38 -23.53 -23.06
CA LEU A 77 19.03 -24.05 -22.76
C LEU A 77 18.84 -24.60 -21.33
N GLY A 78 19.92 -24.86 -20.59
CA GLY A 78 19.87 -25.44 -19.24
C GLY A 78 21.24 -25.52 -18.56
N PHE A 79 21.27 -26.15 -17.39
CA PHE A 79 22.46 -26.41 -16.57
C PHE A 79 22.28 -27.76 -15.85
N ASP A 80 23.37 -28.37 -15.37
CA ASP A 80 23.29 -29.59 -14.54
C ASP A 80 22.59 -29.28 -13.23
N GLU A 81 21.56 -30.05 -12.85
CA GLU A 81 20.85 -29.81 -11.59
C GLU A 81 21.77 -29.84 -10.36
N ASN A 82 22.84 -30.64 -10.42
CA ASN A 82 23.80 -30.82 -9.33
C ASN A 82 24.74 -29.62 -9.18
N ALA A 83 24.85 -28.76 -10.20
CA ALA A 83 25.63 -27.52 -10.14
C ALA A 83 24.94 -26.42 -9.30
N ALA A 84 23.68 -26.61 -8.93
CA ALA A 84 22.92 -25.61 -8.21
C ALA A 84 23.59 -25.17 -6.87
N PRO A 85 23.94 -26.08 -5.94
CA PRO A 85 24.52 -25.70 -4.66
C PRO A 85 25.80 -24.86 -4.81
N ASP A 86 26.65 -25.18 -5.78
CA ASP A 86 27.94 -24.52 -6.01
C ASP A 86 27.78 -23.09 -6.54
N ILE A 87 26.88 -22.88 -7.51
CA ILE A 87 26.56 -21.54 -8.02
C ILE A 87 26.01 -20.67 -6.88
N LEU A 88 25.16 -21.22 -6.00
CA LEU A 88 24.68 -20.48 -4.83
C LEU A 88 25.81 -20.15 -3.87
N ALA A 89 26.74 -21.07 -3.61
CA ALA A 89 27.90 -20.84 -2.75
C ALA A 89 28.79 -19.72 -3.33
N PHE A 90 29.08 -19.76 -4.63
CA PHE A 90 29.81 -18.72 -5.34
C PHE A 90 29.14 -17.34 -5.22
N LEU A 91 27.82 -17.27 -5.41
CA LEU A 91 27.08 -16.02 -5.24
C LEU A 91 27.10 -15.51 -3.79
N LYS A 92 27.01 -16.39 -2.78
CA LYS A 92 27.13 -16.01 -1.35
C LYS A 92 28.48 -15.37 -1.03
N HIS A 93 29.53 -15.72 -1.76
CA HIS A 93 30.86 -15.12 -1.63
C HIS A 93 31.04 -13.82 -2.42
N GLY A 94 29.96 -13.28 -3.00
CA GLY A 94 30.03 -12.13 -3.86
C GLY A 94 30.63 -12.51 -5.22
N GLY A 95 30.16 -13.58 -5.84
CA GLY A 95 30.45 -13.86 -7.25
C GLY A 95 29.65 -12.98 -8.21
N GLY A 96 30.18 -12.76 -9.42
CA GLY A 96 29.42 -12.21 -10.54
C GLY A 96 28.88 -13.34 -11.42
N LEU A 97 27.60 -13.27 -11.82
CA LEU A 97 26.95 -14.26 -12.70
C LEU A 97 26.36 -13.56 -13.93
N TRP A 98 26.59 -14.12 -15.11
CA TRP A 98 25.99 -13.66 -16.37
C TRP A 98 25.18 -14.78 -17.03
N LEU A 99 23.88 -14.55 -17.20
CA LEU A 99 22.92 -15.50 -17.78
C LEU A 99 22.47 -15.04 -19.17
N ILE A 100 22.57 -15.92 -20.18
CA ILE A 100 22.33 -15.58 -21.60
C ILE A 100 21.44 -16.61 -22.30
N GLY A 101 20.20 -16.25 -22.65
CA GLY A 101 19.32 -17.12 -23.45
C GLY A 101 17.84 -16.75 -23.51
N ARG A 102 17.12 -17.39 -24.45
CA ARG A 102 15.66 -17.24 -24.72
C ARG A 102 14.73 -17.78 -23.62
N GLY A 103 15.31 -18.28 -22.53
CA GLY A 103 14.63 -19.00 -21.46
C GLY A 103 15.26 -18.71 -20.11
N PRO A 104 14.60 -19.11 -19.01
CA PRO A 104 15.20 -19.12 -17.71
C PRO A 104 16.14 -20.32 -17.69
N ILE A 105 17.40 -20.12 -18.08
CA ILE A 105 18.41 -21.19 -18.11
C ILE A 105 18.39 -21.98 -16.79
N LEU A 106 18.06 -21.30 -15.69
CA LEU A 106 18.02 -21.84 -14.33
C LEU A 106 16.64 -22.40 -13.87
N SER A 107 15.64 -22.47 -14.75
CA SER A 107 14.37 -23.19 -14.48
C SER A 107 14.17 -24.44 -15.34
N LYS A 108 15.11 -24.76 -16.23
CA LYS A 108 15.17 -26.00 -17.00
C LYS A 108 16.50 -26.69 -16.68
N ALA A 109 16.55 -27.43 -15.58
CA ALA A 109 17.72 -28.22 -15.26
C ALA A 109 17.79 -29.44 -16.18
N MET A 110 19.01 -29.82 -16.54
CA MET A 110 19.33 -31.02 -17.30
C MET A 110 19.74 -32.11 -16.30
N VAL A 111 19.19 -33.29 -16.47
CA VAL A 111 19.51 -34.49 -15.68
C VAL A 111 20.03 -35.58 -16.58
N LYS A 112 20.95 -36.39 -16.06
CA LYS A 112 21.55 -37.48 -16.81
C LYS A 112 20.72 -38.74 -16.64
N LEU A 113 20.14 -39.23 -17.73
CA LEU A 113 19.45 -40.53 -17.79
C LEU A 113 20.27 -41.47 -18.68
N GLY A 114 21.06 -42.35 -18.05
CA GLY A 114 22.04 -43.19 -18.76
C GLY A 114 23.12 -42.33 -19.44
N ALA A 115 23.27 -42.47 -20.75
CA ALA A 115 24.24 -41.70 -21.55
C ALA A 115 23.69 -40.35 -22.08
N LYS A 116 22.41 -40.03 -21.85
CA LYS A 116 21.74 -38.85 -22.42
C LYS A 116 21.42 -37.81 -21.34
N TRP A 117 21.52 -36.54 -21.71
CA TRP A 117 21.00 -35.42 -20.93
C TRP A 117 19.58 -35.08 -21.39
N VAL A 118 18.63 -34.99 -20.45
CA VAL A 118 17.26 -34.57 -20.73
C VAL A 118 16.84 -33.45 -19.78
N SER A 119 15.92 -32.59 -20.20
CA SER A 119 15.33 -31.62 -19.27
C SER A 119 14.44 -32.34 -18.26
N ASP A 120 14.61 -32.06 -16.96
CA ASP A 120 13.69 -32.60 -15.95
C ASP A 120 12.45 -31.70 -15.80
N PRO A 121 11.24 -32.17 -16.20
CA PRO A 121 10.01 -31.41 -16.03
C PRO A 121 9.54 -31.33 -14.57
N ALA A 122 9.98 -32.27 -13.72
CA ALA A 122 9.69 -32.29 -12.29
C ALA A 122 10.61 -31.33 -11.51
N TYR A 123 11.72 -30.87 -12.10
CA TYR A 123 12.70 -30.03 -11.43
C TYR A 123 12.07 -28.81 -10.77
N ARG A 124 12.52 -28.57 -9.55
CA ARG A 124 12.08 -27.47 -8.70
C ARG A 124 13.34 -26.78 -8.17
N ALA A 125 13.74 -25.69 -8.84
CA ALA A 125 14.91 -24.90 -8.44
C ALA A 125 14.95 -24.63 -6.92
N PRO A 126 16.11 -24.74 -6.25
CA PRO A 126 16.24 -24.43 -4.84
C PRO A 126 15.72 -23.04 -4.52
N VAL A 127 15.17 -22.85 -3.32
CA VAL A 127 14.54 -21.58 -2.90
C VAL A 127 15.50 -20.38 -3.02
N GLY A 128 16.81 -20.62 -2.84
CA GLY A 128 17.84 -19.61 -3.08
C GLY A 128 17.90 -19.13 -4.53
N PHE A 129 17.94 -20.05 -5.50
CA PHE A 129 17.91 -19.70 -6.91
C PHE A 129 16.64 -19.02 -7.32
N ARG A 130 15.51 -19.57 -6.88
CA ARG A 130 14.19 -19.00 -7.15
C ARG A 130 14.07 -17.57 -6.63
N ARG A 131 14.84 -17.13 -5.64
CA ARG A 131 14.79 -15.73 -5.17
C ARG A 131 15.85 -14.82 -5.77
N ILE A 132 17.01 -15.35 -6.14
CA ILE A 132 18.02 -14.56 -6.86
C ILE A 132 17.47 -14.20 -8.25
N LEU A 133 16.79 -15.12 -8.92
CA LEU A 133 16.45 -14.95 -10.33
C LEU A 133 14.95 -14.94 -10.61
N ASP A 134 14.15 -15.14 -9.57
CA ASP A 134 12.70 -15.22 -9.60
C ASP A 134 12.14 -16.08 -10.75
N GLY A 135 12.14 -17.40 -10.51
CA GLY A 135 11.49 -18.38 -11.39
C GLY A 135 9.99 -18.13 -11.61
N GLN A 136 9.31 -17.32 -10.79
CA GLN A 136 7.92 -16.90 -11.02
C GLN A 136 7.83 -15.63 -11.87
N ASN A 137 8.77 -14.68 -11.75
CA ASN A 137 8.91 -13.55 -12.70
C ASN A 137 9.39 -13.99 -14.07
N LEU A 138 10.14 -15.09 -14.09
CA LEU A 138 10.51 -15.86 -15.25
C LEU A 138 9.40 -16.86 -15.63
N ARG A 139 8.13 -16.71 -15.22
CA ARG A 139 7.02 -17.38 -15.91
C ARG A 139 6.81 -16.69 -17.25
N PHE A 140 7.55 -17.18 -18.23
CA PHE A 140 7.57 -16.75 -19.62
C PHE A 140 6.16 -16.64 -20.17
N ARG A 141 5.79 -15.44 -20.65
CA ARG A 141 5.08 -15.36 -21.91
C ARG A 141 6.14 -15.09 -22.98
N ALA A 142 6.74 -16.15 -23.50
CA ALA A 142 7.51 -16.04 -24.73
C ALA A 142 6.53 -15.63 -25.82
N ARG A 143 6.36 -14.33 -26.05
CA ARG A 143 5.60 -13.83 -27.18
C ARG A 143 6.59 -13.64 -28.31
N GLN A 144 6.30 -14.25 -29.46
CA GLN A 144 6.92 -13.83 -30.70
C GLN A 144 6.36 -12.44 -31.01
N PHE A 145 7.23 -11.44 -31.04
CA PHE A 145 6.84 -10.08 -31.41
C PHE A 145 7.35 -9.84 -32.83
N ALA A 146 6.48 -9.33 -33.71
CA ALA A 146 6.85 -9.02 -35.08
C ALA A 146 7.90 -7.90 -35.14
N THR A 147 7.86 -6.91 -34.21
CA THR A 147 8.80 -5.77 -34.18
C THR A 147 8.67 -4.99 -32.86
N PRO A 148 9.37 -5.37 -31.77
CA PRO A 148 9.45 -4.52 -30.59
C PRO A 148 10.52 -3.42 -30.77
N ASP A 149 10.15 -2.17 -30.49
CA ASP A 149 11.11 -1.07 -30.36
C ASP A 149 11.93 -1.24 -29.07
N PHE A 150 13.18 -1.66 -29.21
CA PHE A 150 14.13 -1.72 -28.10
C PHE A 150 14.75 -0.36 -27.85
N GLN A 151 14.81 0.05 -26.58
CA GLN A 151 15.45 1.30 -26.18
C GLN A 151 16.56 1.03 -25.16
N LEU A 152 17.74 1.58 -25.40
CA LEU A 152 18.80 1.65 -24.39
C LEU A 152 18.42 2.67 -23.31
N THR A 153 18.46 2.27 -22.05
CA THR A 153 18.32 3.22 -20.95
C THR A 153 19.58 4.12 -20.86
N ALA A 154 19.49 5.26 -20.18
CA ALA A 154 20.68 6.10 -19.95
C ALA A 154 21.83 5.32 -19.26
N ARG A 155 21.50 4.38 -18.36
CA ARG A 155 22.47 3.45 -17.76
C ARG A 155 22.93 2.39 -18.77
N GLY A 156 22.03 1.91 -19.62
CA GLY A 156 22.33 1.03 -20.75
C GLY A 156 23.40 1.62 -21.67
N ARG A 157 23.28 2.90 -22.07
CA ARG A 157 24.30 3.61 -22.87
C ARG A 157 25.67 3.67 -22.20
N ARG A 158 25.71 3.68 -20.85
CA ARG A 158 26.97 3.57 -20.11
C ARG A 158 27.54 2.16 -20.16
N TRP A 159 26.71 1.10 -20.13
CA TRP A 159 27.13 -0.31 -20.15
C TRP A 159 27.45 -0.83 -21.55
N PHE A 160 26.72 -0.34 -22.53
CA PHE A 160 26.75 -0.70 -23.93
C PHE A 160 26.83 0.62 -24.73
N PRO A 161 28.04 1.14 -25.00
CA PRO A 161 28.21 2.42 -25.68
C PRO A 161 27.71 2.42 -27.12
N PHE A 162 27.47 1.24 -27.70
CA PHE A 162 26.92 1.07 -29.04
C PHE A 162 25.62 0.27 -28.97
N PHE A 163 24.60 0.73 -29.70
CA PHE A 163 23.42 -0.09 -29.96
C PHE A 163 23.79 -1.12 -31.03
N PHE A 164 23.41 -2.38 -30.82
CA PHE A 164 23.47 -3.41 -31.85
C PHE A 164 22.51 -2.98 -32.97
N SER A 165 23.00 -2.25 -33.98
CA SER A 165 22.21 -1.64 -35.07
C SER A 165 21.47 -2.64 -35.96
N SER A 166 21.52 -3.93 -35.61
CA SER A 166 20.99 -5.03 -36.40
C SER A 166 20.47 -6.14 -35.49
N ASN A 167 19.57 -5.81 -34.56
CA ASN A 167 18.76 -6.83 -33.90
C ASN A 167 17.51 -7.06 -34.77
N PRO A 168 17.51 -8.04 -35.70
CA PRO A 168 16.31 -8.35 -36.48
C PRO A 168 15.18 -8.76 -35.52
N ALA A 169 13.95 -8.73 -36.01
CA ALA A 169 12.76 -9.26 -35.32
C ALA A 169 13.09 -10.62 -34.69
N THR A 170 13.33 -10.63 -33.39
CA THR A 170 13.79 -11.82 -32.66
C THR A 170 12.91 -12.03 -31.44
N SER A 171 12.51 -13.29 -31.22
CA SER A 171 11.85 -13.66 -29.97
C SER A 171 12.82 -13.48 -28.81
N ALA A 172 12.41 -12.67 -27.83
CA ALA A 172 13.16 -12.36 -26.62
C ALA A 172 12.33 -12.70 -25.39
N ALA A 173 13.03 -13.05 -24.33
CA ALA A 173 12.50 -13.19 -23.00
C ALA A 173 12.48 -11.82 -22.32
N ILE A 174 11.36 -11.47 -21.70
CA ILE A 174 11.17 -10.17 -21.06
C ILE A 174 10.93 -10.39 -19.57
N LEU A 175 11.71 -9.71 -18.73
CA LEU A 175 11.38 -9.48 -17.33
C LEU A 175 10.31 -8.40 -17.26
N SER A 176 9.14 -8.70 -16.70
CA SER A 176 8.07 -7.71 -16.52
C SER A 176 8.53 -6.59 -15.58
N ALA A 177 8.63 -5.36 -16.08
CA ALA A 177 9.01 -4.20 -15.27
C ALA A 177 7.79 -3.50 -14.69
N ASN A 178 6.68 -3.52 -15.43
CA ASN A 178 5.43 -2.90 -15.07
C ASN A 178 4.28 -3.58 -15.81
N ASN A 179 3.52 -4.41 -15.13
CA ASN A 179 2.21 -4.84 -15.62
C ASN A 179 1.24 -4.84 -14.42
N SER A 180 -0.04 -4.57 -14.70
CA SER A 180 -1.06 -4.39 -13.66
C SER A 180 -1.34 -5.63 -12.80
N THR A 181 -0.71 -6.78 -13.06
CA THR A 181 -0.98 -8.08 -12.41
C THR A 181 0.25 -8.86 -11.94
N CYS A 182 1.47 -8.50 -12.36
CA CYS A 182 2.75 -9.20 -12.15
C CYS A 182 3.93 -8.20 -12.28
N TYR A 183 4.47 -7.74 -11.15
CA TYR A 183 5.73 -6.99 -11.10
C TYR A 183 6.89 -7.92 -10.76
N LEU A 184 8.10 -7.54 -11.19
CA LEU A 184 9.33 -8.16 -10.71
C LEU A 184 9.45 -7.95 -9.19
N ALA A 185 9.19 -9.00 -8.40
CA ALA A 185 9.26 -9.00 -6.96
C ALA A 185 10.72 -9.15 -6.48
N THR A 186 11.54 -8.09 -6.62
CA THR A 186 12.88 -8.09 -6.03
C THR A 186 12.88 -7.51 -4.63
N PRO A 187 13.51 -8.19 -3.65
CA PRO A 187 13.67 -7.61 -2.33
C PRO A 187 14.42 -6.27 -2.36
N PRO A 188 14.16 -5.34 -1.43
CA PRO A 188 14.67 -3.97 -1.51
C PRO A 188 16.18 -3.80 -1.37
N TRP A 189 16.89 -4.73 -0.74
CA TRP A 189 18.37 -4.79 -0.76
C TRP A 189 18.93 -5.34 -2.08
N VAL A 190 18.08 -5.60 -3.08
CA VAL A 190 18.48 -5.95 -4.45
C VAL A 190 18.16 -4.78 -5.36
N SER A 191 19.21 -4.11 -5.84
CA SER A 191 19.02 -3.06 -6.84
C SER A 191 18.93 -3.67 -8.24
N VAL A 192 17.90 -3.27 -8.99
CA VAL A 192 17.75 -3.66 -10.40
C VAL A 192 18.03 -2.46 -11.29
N THR A 193 18.99 -2.62 -12.20
CA THR A 193 19.33 -1.64 -13.21
C THR A 193 18.86 -2.14 -14.57
N PRO A 194 17.81 -1.55 -15.16
CA PRO A 194 17.41 -1.88 -16.52
C PRO A 194 18.47 -1.36 -17.50
N ILE A 195 18.92 -2.25 -18.39
CA ILE A 195 19.92 -1.95 -19.41
C ILE A 195 19.22 -1.77 -20.75
N LEU A 196 18.38 -2.74 -21.13
CA LEU A 196 17.60 -2.74 -22.36
C LEU A 196 16.11 -2.91 -22.05
N GLN A 197 15.31 -1.91 -22.41
CA GLN A 197 13.87 -1.88 -22.16
C GLN A 197 13.06 -2.05 -23.45
N VAL A 198 11.85 -2.58 -23.30
CA VAL A 198 10.84 -2.70 -24.36
C VAL A 198 9.51 -2.15 -23.85
N GLY A 199 8.81 -1.40 -24.70
CA GLY A 199 7.44 -0.92 -24.46
C GLY A 199 6.45 -1.67 -25.35
N LEU A 200 5.27 -2.00 -24.83
CA LEU A 200 4.23 -2.71 -25.56
C LEU A 200 2.83 -2.32 -25.05
N VAL A 201 1.88 -2.08 -25.96
CA VAL A 201 0.49 -1.73 -25.58
C VAL A 201 -0.35 -3.00 -25.50
N GLN A 202 -1.04 -3.26 -24.38
CA GLN A 202 -2.00 -4.37 -24.22
C GLN A 202 -3.20 -3.96 -23.37
N LYS A 203 -4.18 -4.86 -23.22
CA LYS A 203 -5.29 -4.69 -22.28
C LYS A 203 -4.83 -5.01 -20.85
N ASN A 204 -5.10 -4.11 -19.90
CA ASN A 204 -4.90 -4.34 -18.48
C ASN A 204 -6.04 -5.19 -17.89
N TRP A 205 -5.98 -5.48 -16.58
CA TRP A 205 -6.97 -6.30 -15.87
C TRP A 205 -8.38 -5.68 -15.78
N VAL A 206 -8.52 -4.38 -16.05
CA VAL A 206 -9.81 -3.69 -16.23
C VAL A 206 -10.16 -3.50 -17.71
N PHE A 207 -9.52 -4.25 -18.61
CA PHE A 207 -9.78 -4.28 -20.05
C PHE A 207 -9.57 -2.93 -20.78
N GLN A 208 -8.71 -2.06 -20.24
CA GLN A 208 -8.28 -0.81 -20.89
C GLN A 208 -6.90 -0.97 -21.53
N ASN A 209 -6.65 -0.23 -22.62
CA ASN A 209 -5.33 -0.23 -23.25
C ASN A 209 -4.32 0.44 -22.30
N ASP A 210 -3.18 -0.20 -22.07
CA ASP A 210 -2.12 0.26 -21.17
C ASP A 210 -0.74 -0.02 -21.79
N LEU A 211 0.24 0.81 -21.45
CA LEU A 211 1.63 0.66 -21.88
C LEU A 211 2.41 -0.17 -20.87
N PHE A 212 2.67 -1.41 -21.24
CA PHE A 212 3.50 -2.33 -20.49
C PHE A 212 4.97 -2.09 -20.81
N THR A 213 5.81 -2.07 -19.78
CA THR A 213 7.25 -1.99 -19.94
C THR A 213 7.89 -3.27 -19.43
N GLY A 214 8.93 -3.74 -20.12
CA GLY A 214 9.72 -4.88 -19.69
C GLY A 214 11.21 -4.69 -19.96
N TRP A 215 12.02 -5.56 -19.36
CA TRP A 215 13.47 -5.54 -19.49
C TRP A 215 13.95 -6.83 -20.14
N ILE A 216 14.63 -6.69 -21.26
CA ILE A 216 15.28 -7.82 -21.95
C ILE A 216 16.67 -8.03 -21.37
N MET A 217 17.28 -6.95 -20.85
CA MET A 217 18.53 -7.01 -20.11
C MET A 217 18.42 -6.19 -18.84
N ALA A 218 18.73 -6.83 -17.72
CA ALA A 218 18.70 -6.20 -16.40
C ALA A 218 19.84 -6.72 -15.53
N LEU A 219 20.45 -5.81 -14.79
CA LEU A 219 21.48 -6.13 -13.80
C LEU A 219 20.88 -6.07 -12.40
N PHE A 220 21.03 -7.17 -11.67
CA PHE A 220 20.68 -7.32 -10.27
C PHE A 220 21.96 -7.20 -9.42
N ARG A 221 21.92 -6.40 -8.36
CA ARG A 221 23.03 -6.26 -7.42
C ARG A 221 22.51 -6.36 -6.00
N TYR A 222 23.10 -7.27 -5.23
CA TYR A 222 22.66 -7.62 -3.88
C TYR A 222 23.50 -6.84 -2.88
N GLY A 223 22.86 -5.91 -2.16
CA GLY A 223 23.50 -5.09 -1.14
C GLY A 223 23.39 -5.65 0.28
N GLY A 224 22.60 -6.70 0.51
CA GLY A 224 22.33 -7.23 1.85
C GLY A 224 21.93 -8.71 1.88
N GLY A 225 21.89 -9.26 3.09
CA GLY A 225 21.61 -10.67 3.36
C GLY A 225 22.73 -11.62 2.92
N ARG A 226 22.43 -12.91 2.89
CA ARG A 226 23.39 -13.99 2.59
C ARG A 226 24.01 -13.94 1.19
N PHE A 227 23.48 -13.11 0.29
CA PHE A 227 24.03 -12.89 -1.06
C PHE A 227 24.63 -11.49 -1.23
N ALA A 228 24.92 -10.79 -0.12
CA ALA A 228 25.54 -9.47 -0.18
C ALA A 228 26.81 -9.47 -1.05
N GLY A 229 26.92 -8.47 -1.92
CA GLY A 229 27.98 -8.35 -2.91
C GLY A 229 27.74 -9.12 -4.21
N ALA A 230 26.75 -10.03 -4.30
CA ALA A 230 26.47 -10.75 -5.54
C ALA A 230 26.02 -9.80 -6.67
N ARG A 231 26.32 -10.17 -7.92
CA ARG A 231 25.84 -9.49 -9.13
C ARG A 231 25.30 -10.51 -10.12
N VAL A 232 24.14 -10.24 -10.70
CA VAL A 232 23.59 -11.07 -11.77
C VAL A 232 23.19 -10.20 -12.96
N LEU A 233 23.80 -10.42 -14.11
CA LEU A 233 23.35 -9.87 -15.38
C LEU A 233 22.43 -10.87 -16.07
N TYR A 234 21.16 -10.54 -16.20
CA TYR A 234 20.20 -11.28 -17.01
C TYR A 234 20.17 -10.74 -18.44
N CYS A 235 20.19 -11.64 -19.42
CA CYS A 235 20.02 -11.33 -20.82
C CYS A 235 19.08 -12.32 -21.51
N GLY A 236 17.85 -11.86 -21.80
CA GLY A 236 16.77 -12.63 -22.40
C GLY A 236 16.82 -12.81 -23.93
N LEU A 237 17.94 -12.47 -24.57
CA LEU A 237 18.11 -12.61 -26.02
C LEU A 237 18.52 -14.04 -26.41
N PRO A 238 18.15 -14.53 -27.61
CA PRO A 238 18.67 -15.78 -28.16
C PRO A 238 20.20 -15.76 -28.23
N CYS A 239 20.80 -16.82 -27.72
CA CYS A 239 22.25 -17.02 -27.72
C CYS A 239 22.86 -17.06 -29.14
N GLY A 240 22.14 -17.60 -30.14
CA GLY A 240 22.70 -17.88 -31.47
C GLY A 240 22.74 -16.72 -32.48
N GLN A 241 21.98 -15.63 -32.30
CA GLN A 241 21.72 -14.68 -33.41
C GLN A 241 22.19 -13.23 -33.22
N SER A 242 22.66 -12.79 -32.03
CA SER A 242 22.91 -11.34 -31.85
C SER A 242 24.06 -10.94 -30.92
N LEU A 243 24.20 -11.53 -29.72
CA LEU A 243 25.20 -11.06 -28.75
C LEU A 243 26.55 -11.78 -28.81
N LEU A 244 26.56 -13.04 -29.23
CA LEU A 244 27.69 -13.97 -29.14
C LEU A 244 27.90 -14.79 -30.41
N SER A 245 27.27 -14.39 -31.52
CA SER A 245 27.33 -15.16 -32.75
C SER A 245 28.77 -15.18 -33.30
N PRO A 246 29.32 -16.36 -33.63
CA PRO A 246 30.66 -16.49 -34.23
C PRO A 246 30.81 -15.71 -35.54
N SER A 247 29.70 -15.46 -36.23
CA SER A 247 29.64 -14.69 -37.48
C SER A 247 29.79 -13.17 -37.29
N ARG A 248 29.84 -12.67 -36.04
CA ARG A 248 29.99 -11.23 -35.73
C ARG A 248 31.01 -10.98 -34.60
N PRO A 249 32.32 -11.18 -34.82
CA PRO A 249 33.34 -11.00 -33.78
C PRO A 249 33.56 -9.55 -33.30
N THR A 250 32.93 -8.56 -33.93
CA THR A 250 33.06 -7.11 -33.62
C THR A 250 32.46 -6.70 -32.27
N PHE A 251 31.78 -7.60 -31.55
CA PHE A 251 31.14 -7.31 -30.26
C PHE A 251 32.02 -7.59 -29.03
N ALA A 252 33.25 -8.08 -29.22
CA ALA A 252 34.17 -8.41 -28.13
C ALA A 252 34.33 -7.27 -27.12
N ALA A 253 34.54 -6.02 -27.58
CA ALA A 253 34.67 -4.83 -26.72
C ALA A 253 33.48 -4.66 -25.75
N THR A 254 32.27 -4.98 -26.20
CA THR A 254 31.05 -4.85 -25.41
C THR A 254 30.92 -5.99 -24.38
N VAL A 255 31.25 -7.21 -24.79
CA VAL A 255 31.28 -8.39 -23.91
C VAL A 255 32.31 -8.21 -22.81
N ILE A 256 33.50 -7.72 -23.16
CA ILE A 256 34.58 -7.39 -22.23
C ILE A 256 34.09 -6.33 -21.25
N ALA A 257 33.59 -5.18 -21.73
CA ALA A 257 33.06 -4.09 -20.90
C ALA A 257 32.05 -4.58 -19.84
N CYS A 258 31.18 -5.53 -20.21
CA CYS A 258 30.24 -6.17 -19.30
C CYS A 258 30.95 -7.06 -18.27
N ALA A 259 31.87 -7.92 -18.71
CA ALA A 259 32.66 -8.78 -17.84
C ALA A 259 33.46 -7.96 -16.81
N GLN A 260 34.07 -6.84 -17.22
CA GLN A 260 34.78 -5.92 -16.32
C GLN A 260 33.89 -5.45 -15.18
N ARG A 261 32.70 -4.96 -15.53
CA ARG A 261 31.76 -4.36 -14.58
C ARG A 261 31.11 -5.37 -13.65
N LEU A 262 31.04 -6.63 -14.05
CA LEU A 262 30.55 -7.72 -13.22
C LEU A 262 31.63 -8.29 -12.30
N ALA A 263 32.87 -8.35 -12.76
CA ALA A 263 33.98 -8.90 -11.98
C ALA A 263 34.42 -7.97 -10.85
N VAL A 264 34.32 -6.64 -11.04
CA VAL A 264 34.59 -5.68 -9.97
C VAL A 264 33.59 -5.93 -8.82
N PRO A 265 34.06 -6.15 -7.57
CA PRO A 265 33.21 -6.25 -6.40
C PRO A 265 32.21 -5.10 -6.40
N TYR A 266 30.93 -5.42 -6.28
CA TYR A 266 29.95 -4.37 -6.02
C TYR A 266 30.24 -3.86 -4.61
N PRO A 267 30.61 -2.58 -4.42
CA PRO A 267 30.76 -2.04 -3.08
C PRO A 267 29.45 -2.34 -2.36
N LEU A 268 29.56 -2.91 -1.15
CA LEU A 268 28.40 -3.14 -0.32
C LEU A 268 27.67 -1.81 -0.25
N HIS A 269 26.47 -1.78 -0.82
CA HIS A 269 25.62 -0.61 -0.74
C HIS A 269 25.44 -0.29 0.76
N PRO A 270 25.38 0.99 1.18
CA PRO A 270 25.41 1.43 2.59
C PRO A 270 24.26 0.94 3.51
N TRP A 271 23.62 -0.18 3.19
CA TRP A 271 22.76 -0.97 4.07
C TRP A 271 23.46 -1.52 5.34
N THR A 272 24.66 -1.04 5.65
CA THR A 272 25.22 -1.06 7.01
C THR A 272 24.59 -0.02 7.94
N ARG A 273 23.63 0.82 7.47
CA ARG A 273 22.70 1.49 8.40
C ARG A 273 22.06 0.41 9.28
N ARG A 274 22.15 0.61 10.60
CA ARG A 274 21.56 -0.31 11.60
C ARG A 274 20.13 -0.65 11.16
N PRO A 275 19.69 -1.92 11.28
CA PRO A 275 18.27 -2.23 11.17
C PRO A 275 17.50 -1.22 12.02
N PRO A 276 16.45 -0.60 11.51
CA PRO A 276 15.92 0.62 12.09
C PRO A 276 15.25 0.39 13.46
N LEU A 277 15.02 -0.88 13.81
CA LEU A 277 14.59 -1.39 15.11
C LEU A 277 15.69 -1.39 16.19
N VAL A 278 16.97 -1.14 15.86
CA VAL A 278 18.05 -1.18 16.86
C VAL A 278 17.86 -0.07 17.90
N GLY A 279 17.70 -0.47 19.16
CA GLY A 279 17.49 0.42 20.31
C GLY A 279 16.03 0.64 20.71
N LEU A 280 15.06 0.10 19.96
CA LEU A 280 13.66 0.10 20.39
C LEU A 280 13.37 -1.07 21.35
N PRO A 281 12.47 -0.90 22.33
CA PRO A 281 12.00 -2.03 23.12
C PRO A 281 11.30 -3.05 22.22
N PRO A 282 11.23 -4.33 22.64
CA PRO A 282 10.44 -5.31 21.91
C PRO A 282 8.97 -4.88 21.84
N LEU A 283 8.32 -5.15 20.70
CA LEU A 283 6.88 -5.02 20.59
C LEU A 283 6.20 -6.07 21.47
N THR A 284 5.21 -5.66 22.25
CA THR A 284 4.44 -6.46 23.21
C THR A 284 2.99 -6.01 23.19
N ARG A 285 2.08 -6.77 23.81
CA ARG A 285 0.69 -6.34 23.98
C ARG A 285 0.56 -5.02 24.73
N LYS A 286 1.30 -4.88 25.82
CA LYS A 286 1.24 -3.70 26.72
C LYS A 286 1.63 -2.40 26.02
N ASN A 287 2.60 -2.47 25.11
CA ASN A 287 3.07 -1.31 24.37
C ASN A 287 2.60 -1.28 22.92
N TYR A 288 1.70 -2.16 22.47
CA TYR A 288 1.25 -2.17 21.07
C TYR A 288 0.72 -0.79 20.66
N PHE A 289 -0.24 -0.26 21.43
CA PHE A 289 -0.82 1.06 21.15
C PHE A 289 0.00 2.25 21.65
N ARG A 290 1.22 2.01 22.13
CA ARG A 290 2.12 3.02 22.71
C ARG A 290 3.55 2.74 22.27
N TYR A 291 3.72 2.05 21.14
CA TYR A 291 5.02 1.57 20.74
C TYR A 291 5.86 2.81 20.36
N PRO A 292 7.09 2.96 20.88
CA PRO A 292 7.87 4.19 20.68
C PRO A 292 8.47 4.30 19.27
N GLY A 293 8.10 3.39 18.37
CA GLY A 293 8.41 3.45 16.95
C GLY A 293 7.21 2.99 16.13
N PRO A 294 7.33 2.95 14.80
CA PRO A 294 6.30 2.37 13.96
C PRO A 294 6.23 0.85 14.15
N ILE A 295 5.02 0.29 14.15
CA ILE A 295 4.83 -1.15 13.95
C ILE A 295 4.69 -1.35 12.44
N PHE A 296 5.64 -2.07 11.83
CA PHE A 296 5.59 -2.39 10.42
C PHE A 296 5.36 -3.88 10.25
N MET A 297 4.33 -4.24 9.49
CA MET A 297 3.99 -5.63 9.25
C MET A 297 3.53 -5.88 7.81
N PRO A 298 3.94 -6.99 7.16
CA PRO A 298 3.30 -7.48 5.96
C PRO A 298 1.98 -8.20 6.28
N LEU A 299 0.96 -7.96 5.46
CA LEU A 299 -0.40 -8.52 5.52
C LEU A 299 -0.58 -9.80 4.73
N ASP A 300 -1.61 -10.54 5.14
CA ASP A 300 -2.16 -11.72 4.49
C ASP A 300 -1.08 -12.67 4.00
N ILE A 301 -0.30 -13.18 4.94
CA ILE A 301 0.51 -14.34 4.68
C ILE A 301 -0.39 -15.59 4.81
N SER A 302 -1.49 -15.66 4.06
CA SER A 302 -2.40 -16.82 3.99
C SER A 302 -1.71 -18.12 3.58
N GLY A 303 -0.48 -18.03 3.04
CA GLY A 303 0.46 -19.13 2.78
C GLY A 303 1.62 -19.29 3.79
N ALA A 304 1.55 -18.65 4.96
CA ALA A 304 2.62 -18.58 5.97
C ALA A 304 3.27 -19.94 6.27
N PRO A 305 2.58 -21.08 6.40
CA PRO A 305 3.23 -22.33 6.79
C PRO A 305 4.29 -22.83 5.80
N GLN A 306 4.12 -22.59 4.50
CA GLN A 306 5.12 -22.91 3.49
C GLN A 306 6.27 -21.89 3.48
N ARG A 307 5.96 -20.62 3.77
CA ARG A 307 6.94 -19.52 3.83
C ARG A 307 7.76 -19.52 5.13
N VAL A 308 7.19 -19.93 6.25
CA VAL A 308 7.82 -20.05 7.58
C VAL A 308 8.96 -21.07 7.56
N ARG A 309 8.87 -22.10 6.69
CA ARG A 309 9.95 -23.06 6.46
C ARG A 309 11.08 -22.50 5.59
N ASN A 310 10.90 -21.34 4.95
CA ASN A 310 11.90 -20.71 4.12
C ASN A 310 12.77 -19.77 4.97
N PRO A 311 14.05 -20.09 5.25
CA PRO A 311 14.91 -19.23 6.06
C PRO A 311 15.09 -17.83 5.46
N LEU A 312 15.01 -17.71 4.13
CA LEU A 312 15.08 -16.42 3.46
C LEU A 312 13.86 -15.55 3.77
N PHE A 313 12.68 -16.13 4.04
CA PHE A 313 11.50 -15.34 4.36
C PHE A 313 11.77 -14.49 5.62
N TRP A 314 12.30 -15.11 6.67
CA TRP A 314 12.67 -14.44 7.91
C TRP A 314 13.82 -13.45 7.74
N GLU A 315 14.84 -13.82 6.97
CA GLU A 315 15.94 -12.92 6.62
C GLU A 315 15.41 -11.66 5.93
N ASN A 316 14.48 -11.84 4.99
CA ASN A 316 13.88 -10.73 4.27
C ASN A 316 13.07 -9.80 5.17
N LEU A 317 12.31 -10.35 6.13
CA LEU A 317 11.55 -9.53 7.08
C LEU A 317 12.47 -8.69 7.95
N ARG A 318 13.54 -9.32 8.47
CA ARG A 318 14.56 -8.66 9.28
C ARG A 318 15.27 -7.56 8.51
N LEU A 319 15.68 -7.84 7.27
CA LEU A 319 16.35 -6.86 6.41
C LEU A 319 15.42 -5.72 6.03
N ALA A 320 14.10 -5.91 5.95
CA ALA A 320 13.14 -4.84 5.71
C ALA A 320 12.80 -4.02 6.97
N GLY A 321 13.28 -4.41 8.16
CA GLY A 321 12.97 -3.70 9.40
C GLY A 321 11.59 -4.01 9.99
N PHE A 322 10.91 -5.08 9.53
CA PHE A 322 9.63 -5.49 10.12
C PHE A 322 9.83 -5.99 11.56
N ASN A 323 8.95 -5.58 12.47
CA ASN A 323 8.91 -6.03 13.87
C ASN A 323 7.71 -6.93 14.17
N ALA A 324 6.73 -6.96 13.27
CA ALA A 324 5.59 -7.86 13.30
C ALA A 324 5.28 -8.41 11.90
N PHE A 325 4.42 -9.42 11.81
CA PHE A 325 3.75 -9.82 10.59
C PHE A 325 2.33 -10.27 10.89
N ASP A 326 1.47 -10.10 9.90
CA ASP A 326 0.11 -10.58 9.93
C ASP A 326 0.03 -12.05 9.49
N SER A 327 -0.76 -12.83 10.23
CA SER A 327 -1.00 -14.24 9.94
C SER A 327 -2.48 -14.52 9.70
N GLY A 328 -2.87 -14.49 8.43
CA GLY A 328 -4.20 -14.89 7.99
C GLY A 328 -4.63 -16.31 8.42
N ILE A 329 -5.85 -16.41 8.95
CA ILE A 329 -6.50 -17.65 9.36
C ILE A 329 -7.36 -18.17 8.21
N VAL A 330 -6.84 -19.18 7.52
CA VAL A 330 -7.56 -19.86 6.42
C VAL A 330 -8.70 -20.72 6.99
N TRP A 331 -9.86 -20.13 7.27
CA TRP A 331 -10.93 -20.79 8.02
C TRP A 331 -11.42 -22.10 7.41
N ARG A 332 -11.57 -22.21 6.08
CA ARG A 332 -11.99 -23.46 5.40
C ARG A 332 -11.11 -24.68 5.70
N ARG A 333 -9.83 -24.45 6.01
CA ARG A 333 -8.85 -25.51 6.30
C ARG A 333 -8.56 -25.67 7.78
N ASN A 334 -8.83 -24.61 8.55
CA ASN A 334 -8.45 -24.55 9.96
C ASN A 334 -9.63 -24.67 10.90
N VAL A 335 -10.88 -24.65 10.43
CA VAL A 335 -12.08 -24.78 11.28
C VAL A 335 -13.03 -25.82 10.70
N ASP A 336 -13.50 -26.72 11.57
CA ASP A 336 -14.50 -27.73 11.22
C ASP A 336 -15.92 -27.15 11.10
N ALA A 337 -16.87 -27.99 10.70
CA ALA A 337 -18.27 -27.61 10.61
C ALA A 337 -18.90 -27.22 11.96
N ALA A 338 -18.27 -27.48 13.11
CA ALA A 338 -18.74 -27.08 14.44
C ALA A 338 -18.14 -25.74 14.90
N GLY A 339 -17.18 -25.17 14.16
CA GLY A 339 -16.48 -23.95 14.55
C GLY A 339 -15.20 -24.20 15.35
N ASN A 340 -14.78 -25.45 15.55
CA ASN A 340 -13.55 -25.77 16.25
C ASN A 340 -12.35 -25.55 15.34
N VAL A 341 -11.31 -24.91 15.86
CA VAL A 341 -10.04 -24.82 15.14
C VAL A 341 -9.37 -26.20 15.13
N ILE A 342 -9.09 -26.74 13.94
CA ILE A 342 -8.58 -28.10 13.72
C ILE A 342 -7.10 -28.17 13.32
N ASP A 343 -6.48 -27.07 12.88
CA ASP A 343 -5.04 -27.04 12.53
C ASP A 343 -4.23 -26.13 13.47
N TRP A 344 -4.29 -26.43 14.77
CA TRP A 344 -3.41 -25.82 15.77
C TRP A 344 -1.92 -25.99 15.48
N PRO A 345 -1.42 -27.17 15.06
CA PRO A 345 0.00 -27.34 14.78
C PRO A 345 0.53 -26.36 13.72
N ARG A 346 -0.29 -25.99 12.72
CA ARG A 346 0.07 -24.96 11.74
C ARG A 346 0.25 -23.59 12.38
N MET A 347 -0.69 -23.17 13.23
CA MET A 347 -0.61 -21.87 13.91
C MET A 347 0.55 -21.82 14.90
N ASP A 348 0.75 -22.89 15.67
CA ASP A 348 1.86 -22.98 16.64
C ASP A 348 3.23 -22.94 15.96
N ARG A 349 3.37 -23.52 14.77
CA ARG A 349 4.59 -23.41 13.96
C ARG A 349 4.88 -21.98 13.54
N VAL A 350 3.85 -21.21 13.15
CA VAL A 350 3.99 -19.80 12.78
C VAL A 350 4.48 -18.99 13.98
N VAL A 351 3.83 -19.16 15.14
CA VAL A 351 4.17 -18.45 16.38
C VAL A 351 5.56 -18.82 16.89
N THR A 352 5.89 -20.10 16.93
CA THR A 352 7.23 -20.59 17.33
C THR A 352 8.32 -20.04 16.42
N ALA A 353 8.08 -20.01 15.10
CA ALA A 353 9.06 -19.46 14.17
C ALA A 353 9.20 -17.94 14.29
N ALA A 354 8.10 -17.21 14.50
CA ALA A 354 8.14 -15.78 14.79
C ALA A 354 9.04 -15.49 16.00
N GLN A 355 8.84 -16.24 17.09
CA GLN A 355 9.62 -16.13 18.32
C GLN A 355 11.10 -16.44 18.09
N LYS A 356 11.42 -17.52 17.36
CA LYS A 356 12.79 -17.88 16.98
C LYS A 356 13.50 -16.75 16.21
N HIS A 357 12.76 -15.99 15.42
CA HIS A 357 13.29 -14.91 14.60
C HIS A 357 13.11 -13.51 15.21
N GLY A 358 12.65 -13.41 16.47
CA GLY A 358 12.50 -12.15 17.20
C GLY A 358 11.34 -11.26 16.73
N LEU A 359 10.45 -11.78 15.89
CA LEU A 359 9.29 -11.06 15.34
C LEU A 359 8.03 -11.27 16.18
N ARG A 360 6.98 -10.50 15.89
CA ARG A 360 5.65 -10.65 16.49
C ARG A 360 4.60 -11.06 15.47
N VAL A 361 3.53 -11.64 15.96
CA VAL A 361 2.39 -12.12 15.19
C VAL A 361 1.19 -11.26 15.54
N VAL A 362 0.53 -10.73 14.51
CA VAL A 362 -0.84 -10.24 14.56
C VAL A 362 -1.69 -11.32 13.88
N PHE A 363 -2.70 -11.83 14.58
CA PHE A 363 -3.60 -12.81 13.96
C PHE A 363 -4.75 -12.12 13.27
N ASP A 364 -5.04 -12.60 12.06
CA ASP A 364 -6.09 -12.02 11.23
C ASP A 364 -7.08 -13.08 10.76
N PRO A 365 -8.37 -12.95 11.12
CA PRO A 365 -9.42 -13.84 10.64
C PRO A 365 -9.77 -13.60 9.16
N TYR A 366 -9.00 -12.81 8.44
CA TYR A 366 -9.21 -12.50 7.03
C TYR A 366 -9.08 -13.70 6.09
N THR A 367 -9.99 -13.77 5.09
CA THR A 367 -9.92 -14.72 3.97
C THR A 367 -10.33 -14.03 2.67
N PHE A 368 -9.38 -13.77 1.75
CA PHE A 368 -9.65 -13.20 0.39
C PHE A 368 -10.67 -14.00 -0.44
N ALA A 369 -11.00 -15.23 -0.04
CA ALA A 369 -11.87 -16.11 -0.78
C ALA A 369 -13.17 -16.32 -0.01
N TRP A 370 -14.25 -15.66 -0.46
CA TRP A 370 -15.59 -15.70 0.16
C TRP A 370 -16.17 -17.12 0.26
N ASN A 371 -15.68 -18.05 -0.56
CA ASN A 371 -16.02 -19.47 -0.50
C ASN A 371 -15.39 -20.24 0.69
N GLN A 372 -14.61 -19.57 1.54
CA GLN A 372 -13.92 -20.19 2.68
C GLN A 372 -14.69 -20.14 4.00
N MET A 373 -15.88 -19.52 4.02
CA MET A 373 -16.81 -19.55 5.17
C MET A 373 -17.84 -20.68 5.09
N ALA A 374 -17.55 -21.77 4.37
CA ALA A 374 -18.46 -22.92 4.19
C ALA A 374 -18.96 -23.56 5.52
N TRP A 375 -18.21 -23.37 6.62
CA TRP A 375 -18.61 -23.76 7.98
C TRP A 375 -19.72 -22.86 8.57
N ALA A 376 -20.23 -21.86 7.84
CA ALA A 376 -21.38 -21.05 8.21
C ALA A 376 -22.74 -21.63 7.77
N GLY A 377 -22.74 -22.84 7.18
CA GLY A 377 -23.95 -23.51 6.66
C GLY A 377 -24.18 -23.28 5.16
N PRO A 378 -25.31 -23.74 4.58
CA PRO A 378 -25.64 -23.52 3.18
C PRO A 378 -25.59 -22.02 2.85
N GLN A 379 -24.73 -21.65 1.90
CA GLN A 379 -24.61 -20.26 1.45
C GLN A 379 -25.49 -20.08 0.23
N GLY A 380 -26.34 -19.06 0.24
CA GLY A 380 -27.08 -18.67 -0.96
C GLY A 380 -26.11 -18.14 -2.05
N PRO A 381 -26.59 -17.95 -3.29
CA PRO A 381 -25.78 -17.43 -4.40
C PRO A 381 -25.18 -16.02 -4.13
N SER A 382 -25.66 -15.32 -3.11
CA SER A 382 -25.25 -13.96 -2.71
C SER A 382 -24.12 -13.88 -1.65
N GLY A 383 -23.53 -15.00 -1.22
CA GLY A 383 -22.38 -15.01 -0.29
C GLY A 383 -22.73 -15.14 1.22
N PRO A 384 -21.73 -15.03 2.13
CA PRO A 384 -21.93 -15.23 3.57
C PRO A 384 -22.65 -14.06 4.25
N SER A 385 -23.62 -14.39 5.10
CA SER A 385 -24.36 -13.43 5.93
C SER A 385 -23.84 -13.39 7.35
N PHE A 386 -23.43 -12.22 7.83
CA PHE A 386 -23.09 -12.05 9.25
C PHE A 386 -24.32 -12.08 10.15
N TYR A 387 -25.55 -12.05 9.62
CA TYR A 387 -26.78 -12.24 10.39
C TYR A 387 -27.13 -13.69 10.65
N ASN A 388 -26.45 -14.63 10.01
CA ASN A 388 -26.63 -16.06 10.26
C ASN A 388 -26.24 -16.40 11.72
N PRO A 389 -27.17 -16.93 12.55
CA PRO A 389 -26.89 -17.23 13.96
C PRO A 389 -25.79 -18.28 14.16
N LEU A 390 -25.73 -19.29 13.29
CA LEU A 390 -24.70 -20.33 13.33
C LEU A 390 -23.32 -19.74 13.03
N PHE A 391 -23.23 -18.86 12.03
CA PHE A 391 -21.99 -18.13 11.74
C PHE A 391 -21.52 -17.33 12.95
N ARG A 392 -22.39 -16.48 13.52
CA ARG A 392 -22.02 -15.64 14.68
C ARG A 392 -21.50 -16.47 15.84
N LYS A 393 -22.23 -17.53 16.20
CA LYS A 393 -21.84 -18.44 17.29
C LYS A 393 -20.48 -19.09 17.02
N ARG A 394 -20.27 -19.63 15.82
CA ARG A 394 -19.03 -20.31 15.42
C ARG A 394 -17.84 -19.37 15.32
N PHE A 395 -18.04 -18.17 14.78
CA PHE A 395 -17.00 -17.15 14.69
C PHE A 395 -16.56 -16.69 16.08
N ILE A 396 -17.50 -16.38 16.98
CA ILE A 396 -17.19 -16.02 18.37
C ILE A 396 -16.43 -17.16 19.05
N HIS A 397 -16.89 -18.41 18.92
CA HIS A 397 -16.22 -19.58 19.49
C HIS A 397 -14.78 -19.74 18.98
N ALA A 398 -14.58 -19.59 17.68
CA ALA A 398 -13.26 -19.71 17.07
C ALA A 398 -12.30 -18.60 17.53
N MET A 399 -12.77 -17.34 17.56
CA MET A 399 -11.97 -16.21 18.06
C MET A 399 -11.63 -16.35 19.54
N ASN A 400 -12.59 -16.80 20.37
CA ASN A 400 -12.34 -17.07 21.79
C ASN A 400 -11.30 -18.18 21.97
N SER A 401 -11.40 -19.25 21.19
CA SER A 401 -10.45 -20.37 21.23
C SER A 401 -9.03 -19.93 20.86
N LEU A 402 -8.90 -19.08 19.85
CA LEU A 402 -7.61 -18.53 19.42
C LEU A 402 -7.01 -17.62 20.50
N ALA A 403 -7.81 -16.71 21.06
CA ALA A 403 -7.40 -15.84 22.15
C ALA A 403 -6.97 -16.64 23.39
N LYS A 404 -7.74 -17.67 23.77
CA LYS A 404 -7.42 -18.56 24.88
C LYS A 404 -6.10 -19.30 24.67
N ARG A 405 -5.87 -19.87 23.48
CA ARG A 405 -4.66 -20.65 23.20
C ARG A 405 -3.39 -19.79 23.31
N TYR A 406 -3.44 -18.55 22.84
CA TYR A 406 -2.28 -17.67 22.81
C TYR A 406 -2.25 -16.64 23.94
N ALA A 407 -3.16 -16.70 24.92
CA ALA A 407 -3.20 -15.75 26.04
C ALA A 407 -1.86 -15.64 26.79
N GLY A 408 -1.11 -16.74 26.94
CA GLY A 408 0.23 -16.72 27.57
C GLY A 408 1.41 -16.51 26.62
N ASN A 409 1.21 -16.39 25.30
CA ASN A 409 2.30 -16.36 24.33
C ASN A 409 2.72 -14.92 23.95
N PRO A 410 3.94 -14.47 24.30
CA PRO A 410 4.37 -13.09 24.08
C PRO A 410 4.66 -12.75 22.62
N ALA A 411 4.77 -13.75 21.73
CA ALA A 411 4.95 -13.51 20.31
C ALA A 411 3.66 -13.02 19.63
N VAL A 412 2.48 -13.30 20.20
CA VAL A 412 1.18 -12.82 19.69
C VAL A 412 0.83 -11.51 20.38
N VAL A 413 0.82 -10.41 19.62
CA VAL A 413 0.74 -9.04 20.18
C VAL A 413 -0.54 -8.29 19.86
N ALA A 414 -1.31 -8.72 18.86
CA ALA A 414 -2.61 -8.16 18.53
C ALA A 414 -3.46 -9.15 17.73
N MET A 415 -4.75 -8.87 17.62
CA MET A 415 -5.69 -9.64 16.81
C MET A 415 -6.68 -8.73 16.10
N PHE A 416 -6.91 -8.97 14.81
CA PHE A 416 -8.12 -8.47 14.16
C PHE A 416 -9.34 -9.18 14.71
N ALA A 417 -10.40 -8.44 15.00
CA ALA A 417 -11.65 -8.99 15.55
C ALA A 417 -12.76 -9.13 14.48
N THR A 418 -12.65 -8.42 13.37
CA THR A 418 -13.69 -8.32 12.33
C THR A 418 -13.61 -9.48 11.33
N PRO A 419 -14.71 -10.18 11.01
CA PRO A 419 -14.72 -11.13 9.90
C PRO A 419 -14.70 -10.40 8.55
N TYR A 420 -14.04 -10.95 7.53
CA TYR A 420 -14.10 -10.38 6.18
C TYR A 420 -15.47 -10.62 5.55
N THR A 421 -16.26 -9.56 5.41
CA THR A 421 -17.45 -9.53 4.54
C THR A 421 -17.04 -8.82 3.26
N GLY A 422 -17.16 -9.49 2.11
CA GLY A 422 -16.69 -9.05 0.79
C GLY A 422 -17.30 -7.77 0.22
N THR A 423 -17.80 -6.87 1.04
CA THR A 423 -18.28 -5.56 0.65
C THR A 423 -17.78 -4.56 1.68
N SER A 424 -16.69 -3.91 1.29
CA SER A 424 -16.04 -2.79 1.94
C SER A 424 -16.90 -1.52 1.80
N SER A 425 -18.19 -1.60 2.14
CA SER A 425 -19.20 -0.52 2.13
C SER A 425 -20.52 -1.08 2.65
N PHE A 426 -21.42 -0.22 3.15
CA PHE A 426 -22.83 -0.57 3.35
C PHE A 426 -23.35 -1.44 2.19
N HIS A 427 -23.68 -2.70 2.49
CA HIS A 427 -24.18 -3.65 1.51
C HIS A 427 -25.47 -4.29 1.99
N ILE A 428 -26.38 -4.46 1.05
CA ILE A 428 -27.69 -5.04 1.31
C ILE A 428 -27.51 -6.56 1.33
N ASP A 429 -27.58 -7.15 2.52
CA ASP A 429 -27.55 -8.60 2.71
C ASP A 429 -28.85 -9.24 2.20
N ALA A 430 -28.79 -9.69 0.95
CA ALA A 430 -29.92 -10.33 0.25
C ALA A 430 -30.07 -11.83 0.55
N THR A 431 -29.29 -12.40 1.47
CA THR A 431 -29.40 -13.81 1.83
C THR A 431 -30.69 -14.10 2.60
N ALA A 432 -31.09 -15.38 2.69
CA ALA A 432 -32.25 -15.77 3.50
C ALA A 432 -32.11 -15.35 4.98
N ALA A 433 -30.91 -15.50 5.56
CA ALA A 433 -30.63 -15.07 6.93
C ALA A 433 -30.73 -13.55 7.08
N GLY A 434 -30.19 -12.78 6.13
CA GLY A 434 -30.30 -11.32 6.09
C GLY A 434 -31.76 -10.85 6.00
N LYS A 435 -32.56 -11.46 5.12
CA LYS A 435 -34.00 -11.18 4.98
C LYS A 435 -34.78 -11.45 6.26
N VAL A 436 -34.58 -12.61 6.89
CA VAL A 436 -35.24 -12.95 8.15
C VAL A 436 -34.84 -11.98 9.26
N ALA A 437 -33.55 -11.61 9.34
CA ALA A 437 -33.07 -10.65 10.33
C ALA A 437 -33.66 -9.25 10.10
N TRP A 438 -33.80 -8.82 8.84
CA TRP A 438 -34.46 -7.57 8.46
C TRP A 438 -35.94 -7.56 8.90
N GLN A 439 -36.68 -8.62 8.60
CA GLN A 439 -38.08 -8.77 9.02
C GLN A 439 -38.22 -8.73 10.55
N GLN A 440 -37.34 -9.43 11.27
CA GLN A 440 -37.32 -9.42 12.72
C GLN A 440 -36.98 -8.04 13.28
N TYR A 441 -36.09 -7.29 12.63
CA TYR A 441 -35.78 -5.92 13.01
C TYR A 441 -37.02 -5.03 12.90
N VAL A 442 -37.71 -5.03 11.76
CA VAL A 442 -38.93 -4.22 11.58
C VAL A 442 -40.02 -4.65 12.56
N ARG A 443 -40.27 -5.95 12.69
CA ARG A 443 -41.33 -6.47 13.57
C ARG A 443 -41.04 -6.24 15.06
N LYS A 444 -39.82 -6.52 15.52
CA LYS A 444 -39.50 -6.55 16.97
C LYS A 444 -38.75 -5.32 17.46
N THR A 445 -37.89 -4.73 16.62
CA THR A 445 -37.06 -3.57 17.03
C THR A 445 -37.77 -2.26 16.73
N LEU A 446 -38.43 -2.14 15.58
CA LEU A 446 -39.31 -1.00 15.30
C LEU A 446 -40.73 -1.18 15.86
N GLY A 447 -41.09 -2.41 16.24
CA GLY A 447 -42.39 -2.71 16.85
C GLY A 447 -43.58 -2.57 15.90
N LEU A 448 -43.35 -2.64 14.58
CA LEU A 448 -44.39 -2.43 13.59
C LEU A 448 -45.20 -3.72 13.36
N SER A 449 -46.52 -3.59 13.20
CA SER A 449 -47.35 -4.61 12.55
C SER A 449 -47.06 -4.67 11.04
N LEU A 450 -47.51 -5.72 10.36
CA LEU A 450 -47.34 -5.82 8.91
C LEU A 450 -48.02 -4.65 8.18
N SER A 451 -49.25 -4.30 8.57
CA SER A 451 -50.01 -3.17 8.00
C SER A 451 -49.40 -1.80 8.30
N GLN A 452 -48.66 -1.66 9.41
CA GLN A 452 -47.88 -0.45 9.70
C GLN A 452 -46.61 -0.40 8.84
N ALA A 453 -45.94 -1.54 8.62
CA ALA A 453 -44.77 -1.61 7.74
C ALA A 453 -45.13 -1.33 6.28
N GLU A 454 -46.24 -1.88 5.77
CA GLU A 454 -46.78 -1.61 4.43
C GLU A 454 -47.01 -0.12 4.20
N ARG A 455 -47.72 0.53 5.13
CA ARG A 455 -47.96 1.98 5.09
C ARG A 455 -46.66 2.78 5.17
N ARG A 456 -45.77 2.40 6.08
CA ARG A 456 -44.49 3.11 6.29
C ARG A 456 -43.62 3.07 5.04
N TYR A 457 -43.47 1.91 4.42
CA TYR A 457 -42.57 1.73 3.27
C TYR A 457 -43.27 1.90 1.91
N SER A 458 -44.58 2.20 1.91
CA SER A 458 -45.41 2.32 0.71
C SER A 458 -45.33 1.09 -0.19
N VAL A 459 -45.48 -0.09 0.42
CA VAL A 459 -45.38 -1.41 -0.22
C VAL A 459 -46.60 -2.24 0.14
N HIS A 460 -46.91 -3.24 -0.69
CA HIS A 460 -47.93 -4.24 -0.41
C HIS A 460 -47.23 -5.54 0.00
N CYS A 461 -47.57 -6.07 1.18
CA CYS A 461 -46.98 -7.27 1.76
C CYS A 461 -48.08 -8.19 2.31
N ALA A 462 -48.39 -9.29 1.61
CA ALA A 462 -49.34 -10.28 2.12
C ALA A 462 -48.82 -10.98 3.39
N THR A 463 -47.50 -11.10 3.51
CA THR A 463 -46.79 -11.67 4.64
C THR A 463 -45.51 -10.88 4.94
N TRP A 464 -44.89 -11.13 6.09
CA TRP A 464 -43.55 -10.59 6.39
C TRP A 464 -42.49 -11.04 5.37
N ALA A 465 -42.68 -12.17 4.67
CA ALA A 465 -41.76 -12.63 3.65
C ALA A 465 -41.68 -11.67 2.45
N ASP A 466 -42.75 -10.91 2.21
CA ASP A 466 -42.88 -9.95 1.10
C ASP A 466 -42.25 -8.59 1.41
N LEU A 467 -41.80 -8.37 2.65
CA LEU A 467 -41.15 -7.13 3.06
C LEU A 467 -39.88 -6.93 2.21
N PRO A 468 -39.79 -5.85 1.41
CA PRO A 468 -38.68 -5.68 0.49
C PRO A 468 -37.40 -5.33 1.24
N LEU A 469 -36.28 -5.67 0.59
CA LEU A 469 -35.00 -5.03 0.87
C LEU A 469 -34.92 -3.73 0.06
N PRO A 470 -34.18 -2.70 0.53
CA PRO A 470 -33.90 -1.54 -0.30
C PRO A 470 -33.25 -1.96 -1.61
N ARG A 471 -33.55 -1.24 -2.70
CA ARG A 471 -32.87 -1.40 -4.00
C ARG A 471 -32.38 -0.02 -4.45
N PRO A 472 -31.11 0.11 -4.89
CA PRO A 472 -30.66 1.34 -5.52
C PRO A 472 -31.42 1.51 -6.83
N THR A 473 -32.13 2.61 -6.98
CA THR A 473 -32.77 2.99 -8.25
C THR A 473 -31.85 3.99 -8.94
N LEU A 474 -31.36 3.65 -10.13
CA LEU A 474 -30.55 4.55 -10.97
C LEU A 474 -31.30 5.86 -11.31
N ASP A 475 -32.62 5.85 -11.15
CA ASP A 475 -33.54 6.91 -11.60
C ASP A 475 -33.77 7.99 -10.53
N ARG A 476 -33.22 7.84 -9.32
CA ARG A 476 -33.38 8.81 -8.22
C ARG A 476 -32.02 9.34 -7.76
N PRO A 477 -31.85 10.66 -7.65
CA PRO A 477 -30.60 11.24 -7.15
C PRO A 477 -30.34 10.93 -5.67
N TYR A 478 -31.39 10.54 -4.92
CA TYR A 478 -31.31 10.25 -3.48
C TYR A 478 -32.12 9.01 -3.08
N ASN A 479 -31.63 8.27 -2.09
CA ASN A 479 -32.33 7.16 -1.44
C ASN A 479 -33.17 7.66 -0.24
N LEU A 480 -34.00 8.68 -0.46
CA LEU A 480 -34.85 9.26 0.58
C LEU A 480 -36.09 8.39 0.78
N GLY A 481 -36.21 7.81 1.97
CA GLY A 481 -37.36 7.03 2.37
C GLY A 481 -37.10 6.17 3.60
N PRO A 482 -38.14 5.81 4.36
CA PRO A 482 -38.00 5.07 5.60
C PRO A 482 -37.38 3.68 5.40
N LEU A 483 -37.54 3.05 4.23
CA LEU A 483 -36.96 1.72 3.95
C LEU A 483 -35.42 1.75 3.99
N TRP A 484 -34.82 2.71 3.28
CA TRP A 484 -33.36 2.88 3.23
C TRP A 484 -32.79 3.33 4.58
N SER A 485 -33.45 4.31 5.23
CA SER A 485 -33.06 4.79 6.56
C SER A 485 -33.10 3.67 7.61
N ASP A 486 -34.22 2.95 7.69
CA ASP A 486 -34.39 1.88 8.68
C ASP A 486 -33.45 0.70 8.41
N TYR A 487 -33.16 0.41 7.14
CA TYR A 487 -32.17 -0.61 6.79
C TYR A 487 -30.74 -0.21 7.18
N LEU A 488 -30.35 1.07 7.01
CA LEU A 488 -29.06 1.56 7.51
C LEU A 488 -28.95 1.40 9.03
N GLN A 489 -30.02 1.73 9.77
CA GLN A 489 -30.06 1.54 11.23
C GLN A 489 -30.02 0.05 11.61
N PHE A 490 -30.68 -0.82 10.85
CA PHE A 490 -30.57 -2.28 10.99
C PHE A 490 -29.13 -2.78 10.79
N PHE A 491 -28.45 -2.27 9.75
CA PHE A 491 -27.05 -2.58 9.46
C PHE A 491 -26.13 -2.22 10.64
N ILE A 492 -26.13 -0.95 11.03
CA ILE A 492 -25.28 -0.40 12.10
C ILE A 492 -25.52 -1.15 13.41
N ARG A 493 -26.79 -1.29 13.84
CA ARG A 493 -27.13 -1.95 15.11
C ARG A 493 -26.79 -3.42 15.09
N GLY A 494 -27.02 -4.09 13.97
CA GLY A 494 -26.70 -5.49 13.75
C GLY A 494 -25.19 -5.75 13.86
N TYR A 495 -24.40 -4.91 13.19
CA TYR A 495 -22.94 -4.95 13.21
C TYR A 495 -22.39 -4.70 14.61
N HIS A 496 -22.76 -3.58 15.26
CA HIS A 496 -22.29 -3.26 16.61
C HIS A 496 -22.65 -4.35 17.62
N ARG A 497 -23.88 -4.89 17.59
CA ARG A 497 -24.29 -5.95 18.52
C ARG A 497 -23.42 -7.19 18.37
N PHE A 498 -23.14 -7.60 17.14
CA PHE A 498 -22.30 -8.77 16.87
C PHE A 498 -20.85 -8.51 17.30
N MET A 499 -20.27 -7.39 16.89
CA MET A 499 -18.87 -7.08 17.20
C MET A 499 -18.62 -6.86 18.69
N ARG A 500 -19.57 -6.29 19.45
CA ARG A 500 -19.49 -6.23 20.92
C ARG A 500 -19.38 -7.63 21.54
N GLN A 501 -20.09 -8.62 21.02
CA GLN A 501 -20.01 -10.01 21.51
C GLN A 501 -18.66 -10.64 21.19
N VAL A 502 -18.11 -10.39 19.99
CA VAL A 502 -16.76 -10.84 19.62
C VAL A 502 -15.70 -10.24 20.53
N ILE A 503 -15.70 -8.91 20.70
CA ILE A 503 -14.73 -8.19 21.55
C ILE A 503 -14.81 -8.70 22.99
N LYS A 504 -16.02 -8.78 23.57
CA LYS A 504 -16.21 -9.28 24.94
C LYS A 504 -15.78 -10.74 25.09
N GLY A 505 -16.06 -11.57 24.09
CA GLY A 505 -15.62 -12.97 24.06
C GLY A 505 -14.10 -13.11 24.07
N ILE A 506 -13.39 -12.36 23.22
CA ILE A 506 -11.92 -12.37 23.19
C ILE A 506 -11.36 -11.86 24.53
N ARG A 507 -11.89 -10.74 25.05
CA ARG A 507 -11.46 -10.15 26.32
C ARG A 507 -11.66 -11.08 27.51
N SER A 508 -12.69 -11.93 27.49
CA SER A 508 -12.90 -12.90 28.57
C SER A 508 -11.84 -14.00 28.59
N GLN A 509 -11.12 -14.22 27.47
CA GLN A 509 -10.05 -15.23 27.36
C GLN A 509 -8.65 -14.60 27.47
N CYS A 510 -8.48 -13.38 26.95
CA CYS A 510 -7.23 -12.63 26.98
C CYS A 510 -7.52 -11.13 27.24
N PRO A 511 -7.61 -10.70 28.51
CA PRO A 511 -8.07 -9.36 28.86
C PRO A 511 -7.22 -8.22 28.28
N ASP A 512 -5.93 -8.45 28.06
CA ASP A 512 -4.95 -7.45 27.61
C ASP A 512 -4.72 -7.44 26.08
N MET A 513 -5.36 -8.34 25.31
CA MET A 513 -5.12 -8.47 23.87
C MET A 513 -5.49 -7.19 23.09
N PRO A 514 -4.55 -6.51 22.42
CA PRO A 514 -4.87 -5.43 21.49
C PRO A 514 -5.78 -5.94 20.36
N LEU A 515 -6.88 -5.23 20.09
CA LEU A 515 -7.84 -5.61 19.05
C LEU A 515 -7.94 -4.57 17.95
N ILE A 516 -8.10 -5.06 16.73
CA ILE A 516 -8.15 -4.24 15.52
C ILE A 516 -9.49 -4.45 14.83
N LEU A 517 -10.23 -3.37 14.59
CA LEU A 517 -11.49 -3.39 13.84
C LEU A 517 -11.25 -2.94 12.40
N ARG A 518 -11.32 -3.88 11.45
CA ARG A 518 -11.20 -3.55 10.02
C ARG A 518 -12.47 -2.89 9.51
N GLY A 519 -12.29 -1.83 8.73
CA GLY A 519 -13.35 -1.14 8.01
C GLY A 519 -12.86 -0.57 6.69
N SER A 520 -13.84 -0.33 5.82
CA SER A 520 -13.64 0.37 4.56
C SER A 520 -13.79 1.88 4.72
N TYR A 521 -13.43 2.61 3.66
CA TYR A 521 -13.34 4.07 3.58
C TYR A 521 -14.55 4.87 4.13
N LEU A 522 -15.79 4.37 4.00
CA LEU A 522 -17.02 5.16 4.26
C LEU A 522 -17.79 4.77 5.53
N ASP A 523 -17.32 3.76 6.26
CA ASP A 523 -17.94 3.24 7.49
C ASP A 523 -17.06 3.49 8.73
N VAL A 524 -16.15 4.46 8.64
CA VAL A 524 -15.10 4.70 9.64
C VAL A 524 -15.71 5.07 10.97
N ALA A 525 -16.72 5.94 10.97
CA ALA A 525 -17.32 6.36 12.23
C ALA A 525 -18.13 5.23 12.88
N ILE A 526 -18.66 4.25 12.13
CA ILE A 526 -19.28 3.03 12.71
C ILE A 526 -18.24 2.31 13.57
N ASN A 527 -17.04 2.08 13.02
CA ASN A 527 -15.98 1.36 13.69
C ASN A 527 -15.35 2.17 14.82
N MET A 528 -15.13 3.49 14.63
CA MET A 528 -14.55 4.34 15.68
C MET A 528 -15.51 4.53 16.85
N THR A 529 -16.81 4.67 16.59
CA THR A 529 -17.82 4.71 17.65
C THR A 529 -17.75 3.44 18.49
N LEU A 530 -17.75 2.27 17.84
CA LEU A 530 -17.65 0.99 18.53
C LEU A 530 -16.32 0.83 19.27
N ALA A 531 -15.20 1.14 18.64
CA ALA A 531 -13.87 1.05 19.25
C ALA A 531 -13.76 1.94 20.50
N SER A 532 -14.37 3.14 20.47
CA SER A 532 -14.34 4.07 21.61
C SER A 532 -15.06 3.55 22.87
N GLU A 533 -15.86 2.49 22.76
CA GLU A 533 -16.49 1.82 23.91
C GLU A 533 -15.53 0.90 24.68
N PHE A 534 -14.37 0.57 24.10
CA PHE A 534 -13.46 -0.44 24.64
C PHE A 534 -12.02 0.09 24.71
N SER A 535 -11.35 -0.17 25.84
CA SER A 535 -9.91 0.08 25.92
C SER A 535 -9.13 -0.89 25.04
N GLY A 536 -8.03 -0.40 24.47
CA GLY A 536 -7.13 -1.21 23.65
C GLY A 536 -7.79 -1.78 22.39
N VAL A 537 -8.67 -1.01 21.76
CA VAL A 537 -9.27 -1.32 20.47
C VAL A 537 -8.97 -0.17 19.51
N GLU A 538 -8.47 -0.49 18.33
CA GLU A 538 -8.21 0.48 17.26
C GLU A 538 -9.06 0.17 16.03
N THR A 539 -9.11 1.13 15.10
CA THR A 539 -9.73 0.94 13.80
C THR A 539 -8.69 0.89 12.70
N HIS A 540 -8.91 0.02 11.72
CA HIS A 540 -8.01 -0.18 10.60
C HIS A 540 -8.68 0.17 9.27
N CYS A 541 -8.06 1.07 8.51
CA CYS A 541 -8.48 1.46 7.17
C CYS A 541 -7.93 0.49 6.12
N GLU A 542 -8.78 -0.30 5.47
CA GLU A 542 -8.37 -1.13 4.34
C GLU A 542 -8.22 -0.30 3.06
N CYS A 543 -7.15 -0.52 2.29
CA CYS A 543 -6.90 0.07 0.97
C CYS A 543 -6.95 1.62 0.92
N ILE A 544 -6.26 2.29 1.86
CA ILE A 544 -6.25 3.76 1.98
C ILE A 544 -5.82 4.49 0.69
N GLU A 545 -5.08 3.84 -0.21
CA GLU A 545 -4.62 4.38 -1.49
C GLU A 545 -5.70 4.55 -2.55
N THR A 546 -6.85 3.90 -2.39
CA THR A 546 -7.89 3.86 -3.43
C THR A 546 -8.64 5.18 -3.59
N SER A 547 -8.54 6.07 -2.60
CA SER A 547 -9.08 7.43 -2.65
C SER A 547 -7.98 8.43 -2.31
N PRO A 548 -7.73 9.45 -3.17
CA PRO A 548 -6.97 10.60 -2.73
C PRO A 548 -7.73 11.23 -1.55
N ASP A 549 -7.01 11.65 -0.51
CA ASP A 549 -7.47 12.66 0.48
C ASP A 549 -8.21 12.18 1.74
N VAL A 550 -8.15 10.90 2.06
CA VAL A 550 -8.89 10.30 3.20
C VAL A 550 -8.20 10.44 4.55
N GLU A 551 -6.90 10.75 4.56
CA GLU A 551 -6.08 10.70 5.78
C GLU A 551 -6.51 11.77 6.79
N GLY A 552 -6.92 12.93 6.29
CA GLY A 552 -7.44 14.02 7.12
C GLY A 552 -8.69 13.61 7.89
N TYR A 553 -9.60 12.86 7.25
CA TYR A 553 -10.82 12.35 7.90
C TYR A 553 -10.53 11.31 8.96
N TYR A 554 -9.73 10.31 8.64
CA TYR A 554 -9.36 9.27 9.61
C TYR A 554 -8.63 9.87 10.81
N ARG A 555 -7.68 10.78 10.60
CA ARG A 555 -7.00 11.53 11.68
C ARG A 555 -8.00 12.30 12.52
N GLY A 556 -8.85 13.11 11.89
CA GLY A 556 -9.79 13.99 12.56
C GLY A 556 -10.84 13.21 13.36
N LEU A 557 -11.32 12.08 12.84
CA LEU A 557 -12.21 11.18 13.56
C LEU A 557 -11.45 10.44 14.68
N GLY A 558 -10.23 9.95 14.43
CA GLY A 558 -9.42 9.25 15.44
C GLY A 558 -9.19 10.11 16.68
N LEU A 559 -8.84 11.38 16.49
CA LEU A 559 -8.73 12.38 17.55
C LEU A 559 -10.07 12.60 18.27
N ARG A 560 -11.15 12.81 17.50
CA ARG A 560 -12.47 13.10 18.05
C ARG A 560 -13.03 11.96 18.89
N TYR A 561 -12.74 10.72 18.52
CA TYR A 561 -13.21 9.53 19.23
C TYR A 561 -12.22 9.04 20.28
N GLY A 562 -10.98 9.56 20.29
CA GLY A 562 -9.91 9.07 21.15
C GLY A 562 -9.48 7.64 20.79
N VAL A 563 -9.60 7.27 19.52
CA VAL A 563 -9.38 5.91 19.02
C VAL A 563 -8.14 5.91 18.12
N PRO A 564 -7.16 5.01 18.37
CA PRO A 564 -6.05 4.87 17.46
C PRO A 564 -6.48 4.34 16.09
N THR A 565 -5.74 4.73 15.06
CA THR A 565 -6.00 4.31 13.68
C THR A 565 -4.81 3.59 13.07
N SER A 566 -5.03 2.44 12.47
CA SER A 566 -4.07 1.82 11.56
C SER A 566 -4.60 1.86 10.13
N ALA A 567 -3.71 1.62 9.17
CA ALA A 567 -4.08 1.59 7.77
C ALA A 567 -3.30 0.50 7.04
N GLU A 568 -4.00 -0.15 6.11
CA GLU A 568 -3.49 -1.05 5.12
C GLU A 568 -3.34 -0.32 3.80
N ASN A 569 -2.34 -0.71 3.03
CA ASN A 569 -2.19 -0.26 1.67
C ASN A 569 -2.00 -1.42 0.68
N GLY A 570 -2.99 -1.56 -0.18
CA GLY A 570 -3.23 -2.69 -1.08
C GLY A 570 -2.20 -2.86 -2.19
N TRP A 571 -1.79 -1.76 -2.85
CA TRP A 571 -1.24 -1.92 -4.21
C TRP A 571 -0.23 -0.83 -4.62
N PRO A 572 1.01 -0.81 -4.09
CA PRO A 572 2.04 0.07 -4.61
C PRO A 572 2.41 -0.30 -6.06
N LYS A 573 1.80 0.40 -7.05
CA LYS A 573 2.04 0.21 -8.50
C LYS A 573 3.22 1.04 -9.06
N SER A 574 3.80 1.98 -8.28
CA SER A 574 4.91 2.85 -8.75
C SER A 574 6.16 2.86 -7.84
N ARG A 575 7.31 3.25 -8.41
CA ARG A 575 8.55 3.53 -7.67
C ARG A 575 8.35 4.78 -6.82
N GLY A 576 8.53 4.70 -5.50
CA GLY A 576 8.20 5.75 -4.54
C GLY A 576 6.80 5.62 -3.91
N GLY A 577 5.98 4.64 -4.34
CA GLY A 577 4.68 4.36 -3.73
C GLY A 577 4.78 4.09 -2.22
N PRO A 578 5.57 3.11 -1.76
CA PRO A 578 5.71 2.79 -0.34
C PRO A 578 6.15 3.97 0.56
N LEU A 579 6.96 4.89 0.03
CA LEU A 579 7.32 6.14 0.70
C LEU A 579 6.09 7.03 0.91
N ARG A 580 5.35 7.30 -0.16
CA ARG A 580 4.09 8.07 -0.14
C ARG A 580 3.06 7.47 0.81
N MET A 581 3.11 6.15 0.98
CA MET A 581 2.19 5.38 1.81
C MET A 581 2.56 5.44 3.30
N ALA A 582 3.84 5.34 3.64
CA ALA A 582 4.31 5.61 5.00
C ALA A 582 3.98 7.06 5.43
N LEU A 583 3.91 7.98 4.47
CA LEU A 583 3.58 9.38 4.69
C LEU A 583 2.11 9.70 4.87
N ALA A 584 1.24 9.08 4.08
CA ALA A 584 -0.20 9.09 4.31
C ALA A 584 -0.49 8.68 5.76
N SER A 585 0.16 7.62 6.23
CA SER A 585 0.04 7.12 7.61
C SER A 585 0.65 8.04 8.66
N PHE A 586 1.80 8.70 8.40
CA PHE A 586 2.30 9.72 9.33
C PHE A 586 1.34 10.91 9.41
N LEU A 587 0.81 11.36 8.28
CA LEU A 587 -0.25 12.34 8.23
C LEU A 587 -1.50 11.88 8.98
N LEU A 588 -1.72 10.60 9.30
CA LEU A 588 -2.86 10.18 10.15
C LEU A 588 -2.77 10.64 11.61
N GLY A 589 -1.65 11.25 12.05
CA GLY A 589 -1.58 11.84 13.40
C GLY A 589 -0.81 11.05 14.45
N GLY A 590 -0.09 9.98 14.06
CA GLY A 590 0.80 9.20 14.95
C GLY A 590 0.18 7.95 15.58
N TYR A 591 -0.50 7.11 14.80
CA TYR A 591 -1.19 5.91 15.29
C TYR A 591 -0.55 4.59 14.82
N ASN A 592 -0.87 3.49 15.51
CA ASN A 592 0.07 2.49 16.06
C ASN A 592 0.80 1.58 15.09
N ASP A 593 0.24 1.27 13.94
CA ASP A 593 0.77 0.24 13.06
C ASP A 593 0.42 0.44 11.59
N PHE A 594 1.40 0.08 10.77
CA PHE A 594 1.37 0.14 9.32
C PHE A 594 1.40 -1.27 8.76
N MET A 595 0.43 -1.57 7.90
CA MET A 595 0.25 -2.89 7.33
C MET A 595 0.42 -2.88 5.80
N TYR A 596 1.29 -3.74 5.28
CA TYR A 596 1.63 -3.85 3.85
C TYR A 596 0.90 -5.00 3.17
N SER A 597 -0.02 -4.72 2.25
CA SER A 597 -0.74 -5.78 1.52
C SER A 597 0.12 -6.56 0.53
N PHE A 598 -0.22 -7.84 0.42
CA PHE A 598 0.21 -8.79 -0.61
C PHE A 598 1.73 -8.99 -0.76
N GLY A 599 2.18 -10.12 -0.20
CA GLY A 599 3.39 -10.78 -0.71
C GLY A 599 4.69 -10.49 0.05
N GLY A 600 4.68 -9.59 1.03
CA GLY A 600 5.80 -9.36 1.95
C GLY A 600 6.94 -8.50 1.37
N PRO A 601 8.14 -8.52 1.96
CA PRO A 601 9.26 -7.63 1.65
C PRO A 601 9.72 -7.66 0.18
N GLU A 602 9.35 -8.69 -0.58
CA GLU A 602 9.65 -8.83 -2.01
C GLU A 602 8.94 -7.78 -2.88
N TRP A 603 7.87 -7.15 -2.35
CA TRP A 603 7.04 -6.16 -3.04
C TRP A 603 7.27 -4.73 -2.51
N ALA A 604 8.04 -4.59 -1.42
CA ALA A 604 8.59 -3.32 -0.96
C ALA A 604 9.73 -2.89 -1.91
N ARG A 605 9.33 -2.21 -2.99
CA ARG A 605 10.14 -1.69 -4.13
C ARG A 605 11.45 -0.95 -3.75
N PRO A 606 12.23 -0.41 -4.73
CA PRO A 606 13.39 0.50 -4.52
C PRO A 606 13.17 1.79 -3.68
N SER A 607 12.10 1.86 -2.89
CA SER A 607 11.70 2.98 -2.04
C SER A 607 12.07 2.71 -0.57
N LEU A 608 12.82 1.64 -0.27
CA LEU A 608 13.21 1.30 1.10
C LEU A 608 14.12 2.38 1.74
N ASP A 609 15.00 3.04 0.97
CA ASP A 609 15.78 4.18 1.49
C ASP A 609 14.85 5.26 2.04
N ALA A 610 13.82 5.57 1.28
CA ALA A 610 12.86 6.58 1.66
C ALA A 610 11.93 6.08 2.78
N PHE A 611 11.62 4.78 2.82
CA PHE A 611 10.93 4.15 3.94
C PHE A 611 11.75 4.23 5.24
N TYR A 612 13.06 3.99 5.19
CA TYR A 612 13.91 4.18 6.36
C TYR A 612 14.03 5.63 6.78
N ASN A 613 14.09 6.57 5.83
CA ASN A 613 14.04 8.00 6.17
C ASN A 613 12.70 8.36 6.83
N ALA A 614 11.58 7.84 6.31
CA ALA A 614 10.27 7.97 6.95
C ALA A 614 10.24 7.33 8.34
N GLU A 615 10.86 6.17 8.53
CA GLU A 615 10.98 5.55 9.85
C GLU A 615 11.87 6.37 10.81
N GLU A 616 12.98 6.91 10.34
CA GLU A 616 13.85 7.79 11.14
C GLU A 616 13.09 9.05 11.58
N ASP A 617 12.33 9.67 10.67
CA ASP A 617 11.48 10.83 10.95
C ASP A 617 10.33 10.49 11.91
N VAL A 618 9.59 9.40 11.65
CA VAL A 618 8.50 8.90 12.50
C VAL A 618 9.03 8.56 13.89
N ARG A 619 10.18 7.89 13.99
CA ARG A 619 10.83 7.58 15.27
C ARG A 619 11.21 8.86 16.01
N ALA A 620 11.77 9.86 15.33
CA ALA A 620 12.10 11.13 15.94
C ALA A 620 10.85 11.83 16.51
N LEU A 621 9.72 11.70 15.83
CA LEU A 621 8.44 12.28 16.26
C LEU A 621 7.86 11.52 17.45
N HIS A 622 7.81 10.18 17.40
CA HIS A 622 7.32 9.35 18.51
C HIS A 622 8.20 9.45 19.77
N GLN A 623 9.52 9.36 19.64
CA GLN A 623 10.46 9.47 20.78
C GLN A 623 10.35 10.82 21.50
N ARG A 624 9.89 11.85 20.79
CA ARG A 624 9.71 13.20 21.35
C ARG A 624 8.26 13.46 21.74
N HIS A 625 7.39 12.45 21.70
CA HIS A 625 5.97 12.55 22.03
C HIS A 625 5.26 13.63 21.20
N ALA A 626 5.55 13.68 19.89
CA ALA A 626 4.86 14.56 18.97
C ALA A 626 3.47 14.01 18.65
N HIS A 627 2.44 14.85 18.81
CA HIS A 627 1.04 14.49 18.55
C HIS A 627 0.37 15.55 17.70
N TYR A 628 -0.59 15.15 16.87
CA TYR A 628 -1.44 16.13 16.20
C TYR A 628 -2.25 16.90 17.26
N PRO A 629 -2.23 18.24 17.25
CA PRO A 629 -2.88 19.03 18.30
C PRO A 629 -4.40 18.96 18.17
N ALA A 630 -5.10 18.97 19.30
CA ALA A 630 -6.55 19.14 19.33
C ALA A 630 -6.95 20.46 18.64
N SER A 631 -8.13 20.48 18.02
CA SER A 631 -8.64 21.65 17.31
C SER A 631 -10.02 22.05 17.83
N ASN A 632 -10.27 23.36 17.87
CA ASN A 632 -11.59 23.94 18.10
C ASN A 632 -12.44 23.99 16.81
N VAL A 633 -11.90 23.54 15.68
CA VAL A 633 -12.56 23.48 14.37
C VAL A 633 -12.71 22.03 13.93
N ALA A 634 -13.89 21.68 13.41
CA ALA A 634 -14.12 20.39 12.79
C ALA A 634 -14.82 20.47 11.43
N LEU A 635 -14.54 19.47 10.59
CA LEU A 635 -15.32 19.19 9.39
C LEU A 635 -16.45 18.20 9.73
N LEU A 636 -17.67 18.53 9.33
CA LEU A 636 -18.80 17.61 9.37
C LEU A 636 -18.69 16.68 8.17
N ASN A 637 -18.44 15.39 8.44
CA ASN A 637 -18.31 14.34 7.45
C ASN A 637 -19.64 13.57 7.33
N PRO A 638 -20.18 13.36 6.11
CA PRO A 638 -21.42 12.62 5.93
C PRO A 638 -21.31 11.14 6.35
N ASP A 639 -20.13 10.53 6.27
CA ASP A 639 -19.86 9.13 6.65
C ASP A 639 -20.96 8.21 6.07
N THR A 640 -21.72 7.50 6.90
CA THR A 640 -22.79 6.61 6.41
C THR A 640 -24.01 7.33 5.82
N THR A 641 -24.24 8.61 6.11
CA THR A 641 -25.36 9.35 5.49
C THR A 641 -25.11 9.64 4.02
N LEU A 642 -23.86 9.49 3.56
CA LEU A 642 -23.48 9.63 2.16
C LEU A 642 -24.24 8.65 1.25
N TYR A 643 -24.44 7.40 1.70
CA TYR A 643 -25.20 6.37 0.98
C TYR A 643 -26.67 6.74 0.69
N MET A 644 -27.18 7.75 1.39
CA MET A 644 -28.54 8.28 1.24
C MET A 644 -28.55 9.44 0.26
N SER A 645 -27.45 10.19 0.22
CA SER A 645 -27.27 11.33 -0.66
C SER A 645 -26.80 10.97 -2.08
N ARG A 646 -26.11 9.84 -2.29
CA ARG A 646 -25.51 9.49 -3.61
C ARG A 646 -25.44 7.96 -3.82
N PRO A 647 -26.37 7.35 -4.55
CA PRO A 647 -26.48 5.89 -4.69
C PRO A 647 -25.44 5.25 -5.62
N ASP A 648 -24.88 6.00 -6.56
CA ASP A 648 -24.17 5.43 -7.71
C ASP A 648 -22.65 5.48 -7.54
N ASP A 649 -22.09 4.35 -7.12
CA ASP A 649 -20.66 4.00 -7.16
C ASP A 649 -19.74 4.82 -6.23
N TYR A 650 -18.89 4.11 -5.48
CA TYR A 650 -17.72 4.61 -4.75
C TYR A 650 -16.90 5.64 -5.54
N ARG A 651 -16.87 5.54 -6.87
CA ARG A 651 -16.13 6.47 -7.74
C ARG A 651 -16.76 7.85 -7.86
N SER A 652 -18.08 7.99 -7.76
CA SER A 652 -18.75 9.30 -7.90
C SER A 652 -18.49 10.23 -6.72
N ILE A 653 -18.11 9.66 -5.57
CA ILE A 653 -17.73 10.39 -4.36
C ILE A 653 -16.36 11.04 -4.50
N GLN A 654 -15.43 10.41 -5.24
CA GLN A 654 -14.06 10.93 -5.41
C GLN A 654 -13.97 12.17 -6.31
N ASP A 655 -15.00 12.44 -7.10
CA ASP A 655 -15.04 13.59 -8.00
C ASP A 655 -15.63 14.84 -7.31
N VAL A 656 -15.92 14.76 -6.00
CA VAL A 656 -16.56 15.81 -5.23
C VAL A 656 -15.52 16.72 -4.55
N PRO A 657 -15.72 18.04 -4.60
CA PRO A 657 -15.03 19.03 -3.77
C PRO A 657 -15.00 18.65 -2.27
N HIS A 658 -13.86 18.17 -1.77
CA HIS A 658 -13.65 17.87 -0.36
C HIS A 658 -12.79 18.95 0.33
N LEU A 659 -13.20 19.40 1.51
CA LEU A 659 -12.56 20.51 2.24
C LEU A 659 -11.37 20.09 3.07
N GLU A 660 -11.21 18.82 3.46
CA GLU A 660 -10.04 18.37 4.24
C GLU A 660 -8.75 18.66 3.49
N PHE A 661 -8.72 18.39 2.18
CA PHE A 661 -7.56 18.67 1.34
C PHE A 661 -7.25 20.17 1.28
N LEU A 662 -8.28 21.03 1.23
CA LEU A 662 -8.10 22.48 1.32
C LEU A 662 -7.55 22.90 2.68
N MET A 663 -8.08 22.36 3.77
CA MET A 663 -7.67 22.67 5.14
C MET A 663 -6.19 22.34 5.37
N GLU A 664 -5.73 21.16 4.92
CA GLU A 664 -4.32 20.75 5.01
C GLU A 664 -3.39 21.66 4.21
N ARG A 665 -3.81 22.11 3.01
CA ARG A 665 -3.03 23.05 2.19
C ARG A 665 -2.99 24.46 2.74
N LEU A 666 -3.99 24.84 3.51
CA LEU A 666 -4.03 26.12 4.21
C LEU A 666 -3.28 26.08 5.55
N GLY A 667 -2.90 24.89 6.02
CA GLY A 667 -2.16 24.66 7.27
C GLY A 667 -3.02 24.79 8.53
N PHE A 668 -4.35 24.60 8.42
CA PHE A 668 -5.23 24.62 9.59
C PHE A 668 -5.31 23.25 10.24
N ASN A 669 -5.23 23.21 11.57
CA ASN A 669 -5.51 22.01 12.32
C ASN A 669 -7.02 21.82 12.43
N PHE A 670 -7.52 20.60 12.21
CA PHE A 670 -8.94 20.30 12.28
C PHE A 670 -9.19 18.90 12.83
N GLU A 671 -10.37 18.73 13.42
CA GLU A 671 -10.94 17.42 13.74
C GLU A 671 -12.11 17.11 12.80
N CYS A 672 -12.74 15.95 12.96
CA CYS A 672 -13.90 15.59 12.16
C CYS A 672 -15.07 15.15 13.04
N VAL A 673 -16.29 15.46 12.60
CA VAL A 673 -17.55 15.08 13.23
C VAL A 673 -18.31 14.23 12.23
N ALA A 674 -18.73 13.02 12.61
CA ALA A 674 -19.56 12.18 11.75
C ALA A 674 -21.04 12.58 11.86
N ALA A 675 -21.73 12.74 10.73
CA ALA A 675 -23.16 13.05 10.69
C ALA A 675 -24.05 11.94 11.28
N GLN A 676 -23.57 10.69 11.29
CA GLN A 676 -24.26 9.58 11.92
C GLN A 676 -24.10 9.53 13.45
N PHE A 677 -22.94 9.98 13.95
CA PHE A 677 -22.53 9.87 15.36
C PHE A 677 -21.87 11.20 15.81
N PRO A 678 -22.64 12.28 15.99
CA PRO A 678 -22.07 13.60 16.25
C PRO A 678 -21.45 13.69 17.66
N LYS A 679 -20.16 14.05 17.74
CA LYS A 679 -19.46 14.42 19.00
C LYS A 679 -19.00 15.87 18.95
N LEU A 680 -19.78 16.78 19.52
CA LEU A 680 -19.57 18.24 19.32
C LEU A 680 -18.78 18.94 20.44
N ASN A 681 -18.48 18.24 21.53
CA ASN A 681 -17.87 18.83 22.73
C ASN A 681 -16.50 19.47 22.43
N GLY A 682 -16.23 20.63 23.04
CA GLY A 682 -14.96 21.35 22.88
C GLY A 682 -14.78 22.09 21.55
N LEU A 683 -15.74 21.98 20.61
CA LEU A 683 -15.69 22.70 19.34
C LEU A 683 -16.28 24.10 19.43
N LYS A 684 -15.70 25.01 18.67
CA LYS A 684 -16.21 26.37 18.42
C LYS A 684 -16.73 26.55 17.00
N VAL A 685 -16.12 25.86 16.03
CA VAL A 685 -16.51 25.96 14.62
C VAL A 685 -16.74 24.56 14.06
N ILE A 686 -17.85 24.38 13.35
CA ILE A 686 -18.11 23.20 12.52
C ILE A 686 -18.34 23.69 11.10
N ILE A 687 -17.76 22.99 10.13
CA ILE A 687 -17.86 23.32 8.70
C ILE A 687 -18.45 22.10 8.01
N ASP A 688 -19.58 22.25 7.31
CA ASP A 688 -20.01 21.22 6.36
C ASP A 688 -18.87 20.96 5.35
N ASP A 689 -18.59 19.72 5.00
CA ASP A 689 -17.68 19.39 3.91
C ASP A 689 -18.25 19.78 2.52
N GLY A 690 -19.56 19.99 2.42
CA GLY A 690 -20.28 20.25 1.17
C GLY A 690 -21.01 19.01 0.62
N ALA A 691 -20.94 17.90 1.34
CA ALA A 691 -21.58 16.64 1.00
C ALA A 691 -22.68 16.20 2.00
N ASN A 692 -22.96 16.99 3.05
CA ASN A 692 -23.97 16.64 4.06
C ASN A 692 -25.39 17.08 3.68
N GLU A 693 -25.88 16.60 2.54
CA GLU A 693 -27.24 16.91 2.08
C GLU A 693 -28.32 16.25 2.96
N VAL A 694 -27.98 15.09 3.52
CA VAL A 694 -28.84 14.28 4.37
C VAL A 694 -28.21 14.13 5.75
N LEU A 695 -28.95 14.50 6.79
CA LEU A 695 -28.53 14.35 8.20
C LEU A 695 -29.41 13.33 8.93
N THR A 696 -28.88 12.73 10.00
CA THR A 696 -29.73 12.08 11.00
C THR A 696 -30.50 13.16 11.79
N ALA A 697 -31.70 12.83 12.28
CA ALA A 697 -32.42 13.73 13.20
C ALA A 697 -31.61 14.02 14.47
N HIS A 698 -30.85 13.03 14.93
CA HIS A 698 -29.93 13.18 16.06
C HIS A 698 -28.84 14.24 15.78
N CYS A 699 -28.17 14.19 14.62
CA CYS A 699 -27.18 15.18 14.21
C CYS A 699 -27.78 16.56 14.01
N ARG A 700 -28.91 16.67 13.31
CA ARG A 700 -29.64 17.94 13.16
C ARG A 700 -29.91 18.57 14.53
N ASN A 701 -30.50 17.82 15.46
CA ASN A 701 -30.83 18.32 16.79
C ASN A 701 -29.59 18.70 17.59
N ALA A 702 -28.51 17.91 17.49
CA ALA A 702 -27.24 18.19 18.15
C ALA A 702 -26.61 19.49 17.62
N LEU A 703 -26.58 19.70 16.30
CA LEU A 703 -26.08 20.92 15.66
C LEU A 703 -26.90 22.13 16.07
N ILE A 704 -28.24 22.07 16.01
CA ILE A 704 -29.13 23.18 16.43
C ILE A 704 -28.84 23.57 17.88
N ARG A 705 -28.78 22.59 18.77
CA ARG A 705 -28.49 22.85 20.19
C ARG A 705 -27.11 23.48 20.35
N TRP A 706 -26.09 22.91 19.73
CA TRP A 706 -24.71 23.38 19.82
C TRP A 706 -24.54 24.82 19.29
N VAL A 707 -25.18 25.16 18.16
CA VAL A 707 -25.18 26.53 17.64
C VAL A 707 -25.86 27.48 18.63
N ARG A 708 -27.04 27.11 19.16
CA ARG A 708 -27.76 27.93 20.16
C ARG A 708 -26.93 28.17 21.44
N GLU A 709 -26.07 27.23 21.80
CA GLU A 709 -25.16 27.30 22.95
C GLU A 709 -23.88 28.11 22.69
N GLY A 710 -23.63 28.57 21.45
CA GLY A 710 -22.50 29.44 21.11
C GLY A 710 -21.56 28.91 20.02
N GLY A 711 -21.96 27.87 19.29
CA GLY A 711 -21.20 27.34 18.16
C GLY A 711 -21.38 28.13 16.86
N ASP A 712 -20.32 28.17 16.04
CA ASP A 712 -20.33 28.72 14.68
C ASP A 712 -20.43 27.60 13.64
N LEU A 713 -21.56 27.48 12.95
CA LEU A 713 -21.75 26.47 11.89
C LEU A 713 -21.60 27.10 10.51
N ILE A 714 -20.58 26.70 9.75
CA ILE A 714 -20.43 27.05 8.35
C ILE A 714 -21.21 26.05 7.49
N VAL A 715 -22.12 26.57 6.65
CA VAL A 715 -23.02 25.78 5.80
C VAL A 715 -22.97 26.23 4.33
N PHE A 716 -23.49 25.37 3.47
CA PHE A 716 -23.67 25.59 2.03
C PHE A 716 -25.15 25.42 1.66
N PRO A 717 -25.57 25.81 0.44
CA PRO A 717 -26.99 25.80 0.06
C PRO A 717 -27.67 24.43 0.21
N ARG A 718 -26.88 23.35 0.17
CA ARG A 718 -27.38 21.97 0.25
C ARG A 718 -27.25 21.33 1.62
N THR A 719 -26.66 22.01 2.60
CA THR A 719 -26.44 21.46 3.94
C THR A 719 -27.75 21.09 4.63
N GLY A 720 -27.90 19.82 5.01
CA GLY A 720 -29.02 19.31 5.80
C GLY A 720 -30.39 19.55 5.18
N GLN A 721 -30.48 19.58 3.85
CA GLN A 721 -31.75 19.72 3.12
C GLN A 721 -32.75 18.61 3.45
N TYR A 722 -32.26 17.44 3.83
CA TYR A 722 -33.09 16.29 4.18
C TYR A 722 -32.69 15.70 5.54
N THR A 723 -33.66 15.09 6.22
CA THR A 723 -33.42 14.27 7.41
C THR A 723 -33.81 12.82 7.11
N LEU A 724 -33.00 11.86 7.56
CA LEU A 724 -33.21 10.43 7.26
C LEU A 724 -34.58 9.87 7.64
N ASP A 725 -35.17 10.37 8.73
CA ASP A 725 -36.48 9.94 9.21
C ASP A 725 -37.65 10.71 8.58
N GLY A 726 -37.38 11.60 7.63
CA GLY A 726 -38.38 12.46 6.98
C GLY A 726 -38.82 13.67 7.82
N SER A 727 -38.22 13.91 8.99
CA SER A 727 -38.51 15.11 9.78
C SER A 727 -37.89 16.38 9.17
N ALA A 728 -38.28 17.56 9.69
CA ALA A 728 -37.91 18.86 9.15
C ALA A 728 -36.40 18.98 8.84
N SER A 729 -36.06 19.57 7.71
CA SER A 729 -34.66 19.82 7.33
C SER A 729 -33.95 20.71 8.37
N LEU A 730 -32.61 20.75 8.36
CA LEU A 730 -31.86 21.68 9.21
C LEU A 730 -32.30 23.14 9.01
N PRO A 731 -32.38 23.69 7.78
CA PRO A 731 -32.87 25.05 7.57
C PRO A 731 -34.30 25.25 8.08
N ALA A 732 -35.22 24.32 7.79
CA ALA A 732 -36.61 24.43 8.24
C ALA A 732 -36.73 24.40 9.78
N ALA A 733 -35.98 23.54 10.45
CA ALA A 733 -35.96 23.44 11.91
C ALA A 733 -35.33 24.67 12.60
N LEU A 734 -34.48 25.41 11.88
CA LEU A 734 -33.90 26.69 12.33
C LEU A 734 -34.77 27.90 11.93
N GLY A 735 -35.78 27.73 11.07
CA GLY A 735 -36.58 28.83 10.53
C GLY A 735 -35.82 29.74 9.56
N ILE A 736 -34.83 29.17 8.84
CA ILE A 736 -33.95 29.90 7.92
C ILE A 736 -33.92 29.18 6.56
N ASN A 737 -33.57 29.90 5.50
CA ASN A 737 -33.26 29.31 4.20
C ASN A 737 -31.75 29.37 3.96
N PHE A 738 -31.22 28.45 3.16
CA PHE A 738 -29.84 28.52 2.68
C PHE A 738 -29.86 28.89 1.18
N ASP A 739 -29.83 30.19 0.89
CA ASP A 739 -29.95 30.80 -0.43
C ASP A 739 -28.92 31.92 -0.69
N CYS A 740 -27.76 31.90 0.00
CA CYS A 740 -26.70 32.89 -0.21
C CYS A 740 -26.23 32.87 -1.69
N PRO A 741 -26.40 33.97 -2.46
CA PRO A 741 -26.01 34.00 -3.86
C PRO A 741 -24.48 34.04 -4.01
N PRO A 742 -23.90 33.61 -5.15
CA PRO A 742 -22.48 33.79 -5.41
C PRO A 742 -22.13 35.27 -5.65
N GLY A 743 -20.90 35.67 -5.28
CA GLY A 743 -20.39 37.02 -5.55
C GLY A 743 -20.08 37.28 -7.01
N PRO A 744 -19.93 38.56 -7.41
CA PRO A 744 -19.42 38.92 -8.73
C PRO A 744 -18.13 38.15 -9.02
N GLN A 745 -17.99 37.61 -10.24
CA GLN A 745 -16.78 36.91 -10.69
C GLN A 745 -16.38 35.69 -9.82
N GLY A 746 -17.33 35.04 -9.15
CA GLY A 746 -17.05 33.87 -8.31
C GLY A 746 -16.34 34.23 -7.00
N LEU A 747 -16.49 35.47 -6.53
CA LEU A 747 -16.08 35.89 -5.20
C LEU A 747 -16.94 35.21 -4.12
N LEU A 748 -16.30 34.93 -3.00
CA LEU A 748 -16.94 34.28 -1.86
C LEU A 748 -17.28 35.37 -0.84
N PHE A 749 -18.57 35.55 -0.56
CA PHE A 749 -19.06 36.33 0.57
C PHE A 749 -19.86 35.41 1.48
N SER A 750 -20.05 35.80 2.73
CA SER A 750 -20.81 35.00 3.69
C SER A 750 -22.01 35.76 4.20
N ARG A 751 -23.16 35.09 4.29
CA ARG A 751 -24.29 35.58 5.09
C ARG A 751 -24.17 35.03 6.51
N VAL A 752 -24.19 35.92 7.50
CA VAL A 752 -24.10 35.54 8.92
C VAL A 752 -25.48 35.69 9.55
N ILE A 753 -26.01 34.60 10.09
CA ILE A 753 -27.34 34.54 10.70
C ILE A 753 -27.18 34.19 12.19
N PRO A 754 -27.48 35.11 13.12
CA PRO A 754 -27.44 34.81 14.55
C PRO A 754 -28.46 33.74 14.94
N VAL A 755 -28.04 32.75 15.75
CA VAL A 755 -28.91 31.69 16.25
C VAL A 755 -28.56 31.40 17.71
N GLY A 756 -29.42 31.86 18.64
CA GLY A 756 -29.12 31.80 20.07
C GLY A 756 -27.85 32.58 20.41
N LYS A 757 -26.88 31.94 21.09
CA LYS A 757 -25.57 32.53 21.41
C LYS A 757 -24.53 32.38 20.29
N GLY A 758 -24.83 31.57 19.27
CA GLY A 758 -23.94 31.30 18.14
C GLY A 758 -24.47 31.85 16.84
N ARG A 759 -24.00 31.30 15.72
CA ARG A 759 -24.37 31.77 14.37
C ARG A 759 -24.23 30.68 13.31
N ILE A 760 -25.06 30.81 12.28
CA ILE A 760 -24.87 30.14 10.99
C ILE A 760 -24.10 31.09 10.08
N ILE A 761 -23.06 30.58 9.43
CA ILE A 761 -22.26 31.30 8.44
C ILE A 761 -22.43 30.59 7.11
N GLU A 762 -23.27 31.14 6.27
CA GLU A 762 -23.59 30.53 5.00
C GLU A 762 -22.65 31.03 3.90
N LEU A 763 -22.10 30.10 3.12
CA LEU A 763 -21.27 30.36 1.96
C LEU A 763 -22.01 29.88 0.69
N PRO A 764 -21.86 30.57 -0.45
CA PRO A 764 -22.62 30.26 -1.67
C PRO A 764 -22.18 28.96 -2.35
N PHE A 765 -20.93 28.52 -2.14
CA PHE A 765 -20.38 27.29 -2.69
C PHE A 765 -19.14 26.84 -1.91
N VAL A 766 -18.79 25.56 -2.05
CA VAL A 766 -17.60 24.95 -1.44
C VAL A 766 -16.33 25.46 -2.14
N PRO A 767 -15.37 26.09 -1.43
CA PRO A 767 -14.13 26.61 -2.03
C PRO A 767 -13.07 25.53 -2.34
N ALA A 768 -13.45 24.28 -2.68
CA ALA A 768 -12.46 23.22 -2.89
C ALA A 768 -11.70 23.34 -4.22
N ASN A 769 -12.19 24.12 -5.19
CA ASN A 769 -11.42 24.41 -6.41
C ASN A 769 -10.29 25.41 -6.09
N HIS A 770 -9.09 24.89 -5.79
CA HIS A 770 -7.92 25.69 -5.41
C HIS A 770 -7.47 26.72 -6.45
N HIS A 771 -7.95 26.64 -7.69
CA HIS A 771 -7.67 27.61 -8.72
C HIS A 771 -8.38 28.95 -8.49
N ASN A 772 -9.49 28.96 -7.75
CA ASN A 772 -10.17 30.19 -7.34
C ASN A 772 -9.44 30.83 -6.14
N LYS A 773 -8.31 31.50 -6.41
CA LYS A 773 -7.48 32.16 -5.40
C LYS A 773 -8.27 33.14 -4.51
N PRO A 774 -9.19 33.97 -5.03
CA PRO A 774 -10.01 34.86 -4.20
C PRO A 774 -10.87 34.11 -3.18
N ALA A 775 -11.62 33.09 -3.61
CA ALA A 775 -12.48 32.29 -2.73
C ALA A 775 -11.69 31.61 -1.59
N VAL A 776 -10.56 30.98 -1.93
CA VAL A 776 -9.71 30.32 -0.93
C VAL A 776 -9.09 31.34 0.05
N THR A 777 -8.75 32.53 -0.44
CA THR A 777 -8.18 33.59 0.43
C THR A 777 -9.22 34.13 1.40
N TYR A 778 -10.46 34.34 0.94
CA TYR A 778 -11.58 34.72 1.80
C TYR A 778 -11.83 33.65 2.86
N PHE A 779 -11.95 32.39 2.46
CA PHE A 779 -12.18 31.27 3.37
C PHE A 779 -11.07 31.16 4.42
N SER A 780 -9.80 31.28 4.03
CA SER A 780 -8.69 31.28 4.99
C SER A 780 -8.76 32.43 5.99
N ARG A 781 -9.18 33.64 5.57
CA ARG A 781 -9.36 34.79 6.48
C ARG A 781 -10.53 34.59 7.42
N LEU A 782 -11.63 34.03 6.92
CA LEU A 782 -12.80 33.67 7.72
C LEU A 782 -12.38 32.71 8.85
N LEU A 783 -11.70 31.61 8.54
CA LEU A 783 -11.24 30.65 9.54
C LEU A 783 -10.38 31.30 10.64
N VAL A 784 -9.43 32.17 10.28
CA VAL A 784 -8.63 32.91 11.27
C VAL A 784 -9.51 33.79 12.17
N ARG A 785 -10.50 34.48 11.61
CA ARG A 785 -11.45 35.31 12.39
C ARG A 785 -12.32 34.48 13.33
N LEU A 786 -12.62 33.24 12.97
CA LEU A 786 -13.36 32.29 13.81
C LEU A 786 -12.46 31.58 14.83
N GLY A 787 -11.18 31.95 14.92
CA GLY A 787 -10.24 31.38 15.88
C GLY A 787 -9.69 30.01 15.49
N ALA A 788 -9.74 29.64 14.21
CA ALA A 788 -9.10 28.43 13.72
C ALA A 788 -7.58 28.52 13.88
N ILE A 789 -6.97 27.49 14.47
CA ILE A 789 -5.55 27.46 14.74
C ILE A 789 -4.78 27.13 13.45
N ARG A 790 -3.90 28.04 13.05
CA ARG A 790 -2.88 27.83 12.02
C ARG A 790 -1.51 28.13 12.61
N GLU A 791 -0.79 27.06 12.94
CA GLU A 791 0.52 27.16 13.58
C GLU A 791 1.61 27.57 12.59
N VAL A 792 1.57 27.03 11.36
CA VAL A 792 2.56 27.38 10.33
C VAL A 792 1.86 27.60 9.00
N LYS A 793 2.13 28.74 8.38
CA LYS A 793 1.71 29.04 7.01
C LYS A 793 2.79 28.60 6.03
N VAL A 794 2.42 27.83 5.01
CA VAL A 794 3.34 27.34 3.97
C VAL A 794 3.06 28.03 2.63
N SER A 795 4.11 28.47 1.94
CA SER A 795 4.02 29.15 0.63
C SER A 795 5.13 28.68 -0.32
N PRO A 796 4.83 28.25 -1.56
CA PRO A 796 3.49 27.96 -2.10
C PRO A 796 2.75 26.88 -1.29
N ARG A 797 1.42 26.87 -1.38
CA ARG A 797 0.59 25.93 -0.60
C ARG A 797 0.87 24.50 -1.03
N VAL A 798 1.23 23.64 -0.08
CA VAL A 798 1.35 22.19 -0.21
C VAL A 798 0.59 21.53 0.94
N ASN A 799 0.29 20.23 0.86
CA ASN A 799 -0.32 19.55 2.00
C ASN A 799 0.65 19.59 3.18
N SER A 800 0.12 19.99 4.33
CA SER A 800 0.90 20.14 5.54
C SER A 800 0.09 19.75 6.77
N ALA A 801 0.78 19.19 7.76
CA ALA A 801 0.21 18.90 9.07
C ALA A 801 1.21 19.29 10.16
N CYS A 802 0.72 19.92 11.23
CA CYS A 802 1.53 20.33 12.37
C CYS A 802 1.35 19.33 13.52
N PHE A 803 2.44 19.00 14.21
CA PHE A 803 2.48 18.12 15.36
C PHE A 803 3.21 18.83 16.49
N ASN A 804 2.74 18.67 17.72
CA ASN A 804 3.29 19.35 18.87
C ASN A 804 3.88 18.35 19.88
N ALA A 805 5.01 18.74 20.45
CA ALA A 805 5.67 18.11 21.59
C ALA A 805 6.05 19.19 22.60
N PRO A 806 6.41 18.85 23.85
CA PRO A 806 6.91 19.82 24.82
C PRO A 806 8.06 20.68 24.24
N GLY A 807 7.82 21.99 24.12
CA GLY A 807 8.79 22.97 23.59
C GLY A 807 9.08 22.88 22.09
N ARG A 808 8.36 22.06 21.31
CA ARG A 808 8.66 21.82 19.89
C ARG A 808 7.40 21.71 19.04
N THR A 809 7.51 22.14 17.79
CA THR A 809 6.50 21.92 16.74
C THR A 809 7.16 21.29 15.53
N TYR A 810 6.52 20.29 14.95
CA TYR A 810 6.96 19.63 13.74
C TYR A 810 5.97 19.90 12.63
N VAL A 811 6.47 20.25 11.45
CA VAL A 811 5.65 20.47 10.27
C VAL A 811 6.04 19.42 9.24
N VAL A 812 5.07 18.62 8.84
CA VAL A 812 5.26 17.66 7.75
C VAL A 812 4.74 18.24 6.46
N LEU A 813 5.58 18.22 5.44
CA LEU A 813 5.37 18.87 4.16
C LEU A 813 5.32 17.81 3.07
N CYS A 814 4.30 17.86 2.21
CA CYS A 814 4.20 16.95 1.07
C CYS A 814 3.62 17.65 -0.17
N ASN A 815 4.31 17.50 -1.30
CA ASN A 815 3.83 18.01 -2.58
C ASN A 815 2.78 17.07 -3.20
N LYS A 816 1.57 17.05 -2.63
CA LYS A 816 0.36 16.51 -3.27
C LYS A 816 -0.25 17.63 -4.12
N SER A 817 -0.07 17.61 -5.44
CA SER A 817 -0.72 18.60 -6.33
C SER A 817 -2.02 18.02 -6.88
N HIS A 818 -3.15 18.74 -6.76
CA HIS A 818 -4.47 18.31 -7.25
C HIS A 818 -4.43 17.87 -8.74
N ARG A 819 -3.66 18.58 -9.59
CA ARG A 819 -3.50 18.27 -11.03
C ARG A 819 -2.93 16.87 -11.27
N TYR A 820 -2.22 16.33 -10.28
CA TYR A 820 -1.54 15.06 -10.38
C TYR A 820 -2.03 14.07 -9.32
N VAL A 821 -2.99 14.43 -8.45
CA VAL A 821 -3.47 13.62 -7.32
C VAL A 821 -4.08 12.31 -7.82
N HIS A 822 -4.90 12.35 -8.86
CA HIS A 822 -5.43 11.14 -9.50
C HIS A 822 -4.31 10.30 -10.17
N ALA A 823 -3.27 10.94 -10.71
CA ALA A 823 -2.08 10.26 -11.23
C ALA A 823 -1.14 9.74 -10.12
N PHE A 824 -1.35 10.16 -8.87
CA PHE A 824 -0.48 9.95 -7.72
C PHE A 824 -1.04 8.91 -6.74
N PHE A 825 -2.37 8.77 -6.67
CA PHE A 825 -3.09 7.87 -5.75
C PHE A 825 -3.87 6.75 -6.48
N ARG A 826 -4.52 7.03 -7.63
CA ARG A 826 -5.08 5.95 -8.44
C ARG A 826 -3.97 5.22 -9.17
N GLU A 827 -4.34 4.07 -9.71
CA GLU A 827 -3.61 3.06 -10.50
C GLU A 827 -2.70 3.54 -11.64
N SER A 828 -2.46 4.84 -11.74
CA SER A 828 -1.51 5.52 -12.59
C SER A 828 -0.08 5.05 -12.37
N THR A 829 0.50 4.62 -13.48
CA THR A 829 1.90 4.24 -13.63
C THR A 829 2.81 5.47 -13.81
N LEU A 830 2.29 6.70 -13.74
CA LEU A 830 3.07 7.92 -13.99
C LEU A 830 4.08 8.16 -12.86
N PRO A 831 5.40 8.01 -13.10
CA PRO A 831 6.40 8.58 -12.21
C PRO A 831 6.21 10.09 -12.18
N ALA A 832 6.50 10.78 -11.09
CA ALA A 832 6.33 12.23 -11.02
C ALA A 832 7.14 13.04 -12.04
N ALA A 833 8.22 12.45 -12.57
CA ALA A 833 8.94 12.98 -13.71
C ALA A 833 8.06 13.06 -14.99
N LYS A 834 7.11 12.13 -15.16
CA LYS A 834 6.08 12.17 -16.22
C LYS A 834 4.85 13.00 -15.82
N ALA A 835 4.56 13.09 -14.52
CA ALA A 835 3.53 13.98 -14.00
C ALA A 835 4.00 15.46 -13.90
N SER A 836 5.17 15.83 -14.44
CA SER A 836 5.66 17.22 -14.49
C SER A 836 5.55 17.99 -13.15
N LEU A 837 5.74 17.30 -12.02
CA LEU A 837 5.76 17.95 -10.70
C LEU A 837 7.09 18.71 -10.55
N PRO A 838 7.06 20.03 -10.28
CA PRO A 838 8.28 20.80 -10.03
C PRO A 838 8.80 20.51 -8.61
N ASP A 839 10.11 20.64 -8.43
CA ASP A 839 10.70 20.84 -7.12
C ASP A 839 10.24 22.22 -6.61
N LEU A 840 9.96 22.33 -5.32
CA LEU A 840 9.38 23.54 -4.74
C LEU A 840 10.30 24.11 -3.67
N THR A 841 10.61 25.39 -3.75
CA THR A 841 11.17 26.13 -2.61
C THR A 841 10.02 26.66 -1.77
N LEU A 842 9.88 26.14 -0.56
CA LEU A 842 8.82 26.47 0.38
C LEU A 842 9.31 27.47 1.42
N LYS A 843 8.53 28.53 1.64
CA LYS A 843 8.64 29.44 2.79
C LYS A 843 7.64 29.00 3.87
N LEU A 844 8.15 28.67 5.04
CA LEU A 844 7.36 28.37 6.24
C LEU A 844 7.38 29.60 7.15
N THR A 845 6.19 30.05 7.56
CA THR A 845 6.01 31.20 8.45
C THR A 845 5.20 30.76 9.68
N PRO A 846 5.88 30.42 10.78
CA PRO A 846 5.23 30.12 12.06
C PRO A 846 4.46 31.33 12.61
N SER A 847 3.34 31.06 13.30
CA SER A 847 2.59 32.06 14.09
C SER A 847 3.09 32.17 15.53
N PHE A 848 4.13 31.42 15.89
CA PHE A 848 4.77 31.38 17.21
C PHE A 848 6.25 31.75 17.11
N ALA A 849 6.82 32.23 18.22
CA ALA A 849 8.25 32.46 18.33
C ALA A 849 9.01 31.13 18.39
N PHE A 850 10.19 31.09 17.76
CA PHE A 850 11.07 29.92 17.77
C PHE A 850 12.53 30.38 17.72
N ARG A 851 13.42 29.58 18.31
CA ARG A 851 14.86 29.89 18.42
C ARG A 851 15.68 29.20 17.34
N GLU A 852 15.22 28.05 16.88
CA GLU A 852 15.89 27.26 15.86
C GLU A 852 14.88 26.45 15.04
N ALA A 853 15.27 26.15 13.81
CA ALA A 853 14.56 25.22 12.95
C ALA A 853 15.56 24.27 12.28
N LYS A 854 15.14 23.03 12.05
CA LYS A 854 15.96 22.04 11.35
C LYS A 854 15.12 21.07 10.52
N ASP A 855 15.74 20.57 9.45
CA ASP A 855 15.26 19.38 8.74
C ASP A 855 15.57 18.14 9.58
N VAL A 856 14.55 17.38 9.97
CA VAL A 856 14.70 16.20 10.83
C VAL A 856 15.44 15.07 10.12
N GLY A 857 15.11 14.79 8.87
CA GLY A 857 15.64 13.64 8.13
C GLY A 857 17.11 13.79 7.76
N HIS A 858 17.55 15.02 7.51
CA HIS A 858 18.95 15.33 7.23
C HIS A 858 19.73 15.82 8.46
N ASN A 859 19.03 16.10 9.57
CA ASN A 859 19.56 16.74 10.76
C ASN A 859 20.35 18.03 10.45
N LEU A 860 19.84 18.84 9.52
CA LEU A 860 20.47 20.07 9.05
C LEU A 860 19.74 21.30 9.63
N PRO A 861 20.44 22.27 10.23
CA PRO A 861 19.83 23.52 10.64
C PRO A 861 19.36 24.31 9.41
N LEU A 862 18.18 24.92 9.50
CA LEU A 862 17.60 25.72 8.42
C LEU A 862 17.83 27.21 8.68
N PRO A 863 18.24 27.99 7.68
CA PRO A 863 18.46 29.42 7.83
C PRO A 863 17.15 30.16 8.14
N MET A 864 17.22 31.07 9.10
CA MET A 864 16.09 31.89 9.55
C MET A 864 16.21 33.32 9.01
N HIS A 865 15.17 33.79 8.33
CA HIS A 865 15.08 35.18 7.86
C HIS A 865 13.71 35.75 8.21
N HIS A 866 13.68 36.83 9.00
CA HIS A 866 12.46 37.52 9.43
C HIS A 866 11.38 36.58 10.02
N GLY A 867 11.78 35.68 10.94
CA GLY A 867 10.85 34.74 11.58
C GLY A 867 10.27 33.67 10.64
N ALA A 868 10.89 33.45 9.47
CA ALA A 868 10.51 32.42 8.52
C ALA A 868 11.72 31.56 8.15
N VAL A 869 11.44 30.35 7.67
CA VAL A 869 12.46 29.42 7.17
C VAL A 869 12.13 29.01 5.75
N THR A 870 13.18 28.77 4.97
CA THR A 870 13.06 28.31 3.58
C THR A 870 13.60 26.88 3.48
N ILE A 871 12.87 26.02 2.78
CA ILE A 871 13.28 24.63 2.54
C ILE A 871 12.95 24.21 1.12
N ASN A 872 13.83 23.43 0.51
CA ASN A 872 13.56 22.81 -0.77
C ASN A 872 12.83 21.50 -0.54
N LEU A 873 11.66 21.36 -1.16
CA LEU A 873 10.87 20.14 -1.19
C LEU A 873 11.00 19.52 -2.58
N ASP A 874 11.79 18.47 -2.65
CA ASP A 874 11.95 17.67 -3.87
C ASP A 874 10.62 17.05 -4.29
N ARG A 875 10.40 16.93 -5.60
CA ARG A 875 9.24 16.21 -6.14
C ARG A 875 9.18 14.80 -5.54
N THR A 876 7.97 14.39 -5.15
CA THR A 876 7.67 13.07 -4.55
C THR A 876 8.29 12.79 -3.21
N HIS A 877 9.02 13.74 -2.62
CA HIS A 877 9.51 13.63 -1.27
C HIS A 877 8.56 14.36 -0.31
N PHE A 878 8.76 14.03 0.94
CA PHE A 878 8.24 14.76 2.07
C PHE A 878 9.43 15.26 2.87
N THR A 879 9.16 16.22 3.73
CA THR A 879 10.15 16.71 4.68
C THR A 879 9.46 17.01 6.00
N VAL A 880 10.15 16.71 7.09
CA VAL A 880 9.73 17.10 8.44
C VAL A 880 10.64 18.21 8.90
N VAL A 881 10.03 19.36 9.23
CA VAL A 881 10.74 20.50 9.82
C VAL A 881 10.42 20.58 11.29
N GLU A 882 11.44 20.52 12.15
CA GLU A 882 11.32 20.79 13.57
C GLU A 882 11.56 22.28 13.84
N PHE A 883 10.70 22.89 14.65
CA PHE A 883 10.87 24.21 15.26
C PHE A 883 10.98 24.04 16.77
N LYS A 884 12.04 24.56 17.40
CA LYS A 884 12.12 24.64 18.87
C LYS A 884 11.68 26.01 19.34
N ARG A 885 10.69 26.04 20.24
CA ARG A 885 10.06 27.27 20.75
C ARG A 885 10.94 27.99 21.76
#